data_AF-A0A803T4Y8-F1
#
_entry.id   AF-A0A803T4Y8-F1
#
_cell.length_a   1.000
_cell.length_b   1.000
_cell.length_c   1.000
_cell.angle_alpha   90.00
_cell.angle_beta   90.00
_cell.angle_gamma   90.00
#
_symmetry.space_group_name_H-M   'P 1'
#
loop_
_entity.id
_entity.type
_entity.pdbx_description
1 polymer ?
#
loop_
_entity_poly.entity_id
_entity_poly.type
_entity_poly.pdbx_seq_one_letter_code
_entity_poly.pdbx_strand_id
1 'polypeptide(L)'
;HWGHLHTLNSRLYCSLQSHGLLSTPGLSQAPFLCVALSKLCWLPECLALLLFQVEEEYCNPHTADRAPQGKLPLMWGQSLYILGCLMAEGFLAPGEIDPLNRRLATVPKPDVVVQVCILAETDAIKAILRKEGIEVQTVMDVHPIRVQPARILSHIYARLGRNKRMNLSGRPFRQMGVLGTSRFYDIRDNIFIFTPQFMDLQQFYLALDNKMIVEMLRTDLSYLCSRWRMTGRPIVTFPISHTMLDEAGTSIHPTVLATLRKLQDGYFGGARIQEGRLSEFLTTSCRTHLSFMDAGPAGKLFADDYGLSRDSFHDLGPEDCLLPVFADVGMYIPSKLFQESHASLNLLGSTQQQETKPFSPMELDLPKDAEGNVDGRAIVEQLRACQTLQDQANWLYVLYTLKGPDWDTQVYGEPGSTVNDLLLELYGKVSATRQWALIRYISGILKKKVEALDEACTNLLSHQKHLTVGLPPEPREKTISAPLPYDQLTRLIDEASKKNITVSVLTQEIMVYLAMYIRTQPALFAEMFRLRIGLIIQVMATELAQSLSCSAEEATESLMNLSPSHLKSLLHHILSGKEFGVERSVRVTDPTMAPAVSIREVGPVGATKTERAGIVRLKSEIQLVGLFLPQGGNASSLTTVSVSFSPQFPPRERTLSGMLEEGLAKDTRQGQWQRRRRLDGSLNRVPVGFYQKVWRILQKCHGLSVEGFILPSSTIKEMTPGEIKFAVHVESVLNRVPQPEYRQLLVEAILVLTLLAEVDVHSIGGLIAVDKIVRIASDLFYEEQKILGAEDNMLERDPATGICTLLYDSAPSGRYGTMTYLSRAVVTYVQDFLPSSGCTMQ
;
A
#
# COMPACT_ATOMS: atom_id res chain seq x y z
N HIS A 1 -13.43 -16.94 13.69
CA HIS A 1 -14.25 -17.13 14.90
C HIS A 1 -13.89 -16.22 16.09
N TRP A 2 -12.62 -15.90 16.39
CA TRP A 2 -12.27 -15.00 17.51
C TRP A 2 -12.48 -13.49 17.23
N GLY A 3 -12.54 -13.06 15.97
CA GLY A 3 -12.78 -11.64 15.62
C GLY A 3 -14.20 -11.14 15.91
N HIS A 4 -15.20 -12.03 15.86
CA HIS A 4 -16.58 -11.69 16.23
C HIS A 4 -16.77 -11.45 17.74
N LEU A 5 -15.92 -12.02 18.60
CA LEU A 5 -15.94 -11.75 20.04
C LEU A 5 -15.52 -10.30 20.36
N HIS A 6 -14.66 -9.70 19.54
CA HIS A 6 -14.08 -8.38 19.82
C HIS A 6 -15.08 -7.22 19.62
N THR A 7 -15.93 -7.32 18.59
CA THR A 7 -17.00 -6.36 18.28
C THR A 7 -18.23 -6.56 19.16
N LEU A 8 -18.53 -7.79 19.60
CA LEU A 8 -19.63 -8.05 20.52
C LEU A 8 -19.31 -7.58 21.95
N ASN A 9 -18.12 -7.88 22.48
CA ASN A 9 -17.76 -7.44 23.85
C ASN A 9 -17.65 -5.92 23.99
N SER A 10 -17.19 -5.21 22.96
CA SER A 10 -17.11 -3.73 22.98
C SER A 10 -18.49 -3.07 22.84
N ARG A 11 -19.39 -3.62 22.01
CA ARG A 11 -20.78 -3.14 21.91
C ARG A 11 -21.61 -3.49 23.15
N LEU A 12 -21.36 -4.64 23.78
CA LEU A 12 -21.97 -5.00 25.06
C LEU A 12 -21.55 -4.05 26.17
N TYR A 13 -20.25 -3.71 26.27
CA TYR A 13 -19.78 -2.77 27.29
C TYR A 13 -20.29 -1.34 27.04
N CYS A 14 -20.27 -0.86 25.79
CA CYS A 14 -20.86 0.45 25.46
C CYS A 14 -22.37 0.50 25.69
N SER A 15 -23.11 -0.58 25.40
CA SER A 15 -24.55 -0.67 25.66
C SER A 15 -24.85 -0.67 27.17
N LEU A 16 -24.07 -1.42 27.96
CA LEU A 16 -24.21 -1.45 29.42
C LEU A 16 -23.85 -0.10 30.07
N GLN A 17 -22.94 0.67 29.47
CA GLN A 17 -22.54 1.98 29.97
C GLN A 17 -23.48 3.11 29.51
N SER A 18 -24.00 3.06 28.27
CA SER A 18 -24.96 4.04 27.76
C SER A 18 -26.35 3.92 28.40
N HIS A 19 -26.69 2.75 28.94
CA HIS A 19 -27.95 2.52 29.65
C HIS A 19 -27.86 2.73 31.18
N GLY A 20 -26.75 3.24 31.72
CA GLY A 20 -26.64 3.53 33.16
C GLY A 20 -26.67 2.30 34.10
N LEU A 21 -26.59 1.09 33.53
CA LEU A 21 -26.72 -0.19 34.25
C LEU A 21 -25.52 -0.53 35.14
N LEU A 22 -24.40 0.18 34.99
CA LEU A 22 -23.18 -0.03 35.79
C LEU A 22 -23.02 0.96 36.97
N SER A 23 -23.96 1.88 37.17
CA SER A 23 -23.87 2.92 38.21
C SER A 23 -25.11 3.08 39.09
N THR A 24 -26.12 2.23 38.90
CA THR A 24 -27.34 2.25 39.72
C THR A 24 -27.55 0.88 40.36
N PRO A 25 -27.87 0.79 41.67
CA PRO A 25 -28.14 -0.47 42.35
C PRO A 25 -29.55 -0.98 41.99
N GLY A 26 -29.76 -1.22 40.70
CA GLY A 26 -31.06 -1.52 40.14
C GLY A 26 -30.96 -2.32 38.85
N LEU A 27 -30.72 -3.63 38.99
CA LEU A 27 -31.07 -4.67 38.01
C LEU A 27 -32.62 -4.77 37.80
N SER A 28 -33.34 -3.66 37.93
CA SER A 28 -34.81 -3.57 37.86
C SER A 28 -35.36 -3.55 36.43
N GLN A 29 -34.51 -3.44 35.41
CA GLN A 29 -34.89 -3.55 33.98
C GLN A 29 -34.65 -4.94 33.36
N ALA A 30 -34.04 -5.88 34.09
CA ALA A 30 -33.89 -7.27 33.63
C ALA A 30 -35.18 -8.08 33.41
N PRO A 31 -36.36 -7.78 34.03
CA PRO A 31 -37.53 -8.63 33.83
C PRO A 31 -38.15 -8.55 32.42
N PHE A 32 -37.75 -7.60 31.57
CA PHE A 32 -38.26 -7.49 30.18
C PHE A 32 -37.52 -8.37 29.16
N LEU A 33 -36.32 -8.85 29.48
CA LEU A 33 -35.47 -9.64 28.56
C LEU A 33 -35.51 -11.15 28.86
N CYS A 34 -36.07 -11.53 30.01
CA CYS A 34 -36.07 -12.90 30.50
C CYS A 34 -37.49 -13.47 30.48
N VAL A 35 -37.63 -14.71 30.01
CA VAL A 35 -38.85 -15.49 30.20
C VAL A 35 -38.78 -16.15 31.57
N ALA A 36 -39.64 -15.72 32.49
CA ALA A 36 -39.77 -16.35 33.80
C ALA A 36 -40.50 -17.69 33.64
N LEU A 37 -39.77 -18.81 33.79
CA LEU A 37 -40.37 -20.14 33.94
C LEU A 37 -39.96 -20.65 35.33
N SER A 38 -40.93 -20.76 36.24
CA SER A 38 -40.71 -21.07 37.67
C SER A 38 -39.92 -19.98 38.41
N LYS A 39 -39.07 -20.33 39.40
CA LYS A 39 -38.21 -19.39 40.14
C LYS A 39 -36.96 -18.95 39.35
N LEU A 40 -36.87 -19.29 38.06
CA LEU A 40 -35.68 -19.08 37.22
C LEU A 40 -36.02 -18.20 36.01
N CYS A 41 -35.15 -17.23 35.73
CA CYS A 41 -35.21 -16.38 34.54
C CYS A 41 -34.37 -16.99 33.41
N TRP A 42 -34.99 -17.22 32.24
CA TRP A 42 -34.34 -17.78 31.07
C TRP A 42 -34.24 -16.76 29.93
N LEU A 43 -33.08 -16.66 29.30
CA LEU A 43 -32.85 -15.78 28.16
C LEU A 43 -33.11 -16.50 26.82
N PRO A 44 -34.00 -15.97 25.96
CA PRO A 44 -34.24 -16.50 24.63
C PRO A 44 -33.10 -16.16 23.66
N GLU A 45 -33.06 -16.84 22.51
CA GLU A 45 -32.11 -16.58 21.43
C GLU A 45 -32.33 -15.23 20.76
N CYS A 46 -33.58 -14.85 20.51
CA CYS A 46 -33.94 -13.54 20.00
C CYS A 46 -35.30 -13.07 20.55
N LEU A 47 -35.55 -11.78 20.41
CA LEU A 47 -36.83 -11.14 20.72
C LEU A 47 -37.36 -10.55 19.43
N ALA A 48 -38.56 -10.94 19.03
CA ALA A 48 -39.20 -10.56 17.78
C ALA A 48 -40.39 -9.63 18.02
N LEU A 49 -40.61 -8.72 17.07
CA LEU A 49 -41.81 -7.89 17.00
C LEU A 49 -42.82 -8.55 16.08
N LEU A 50 -44.10 -8.45 16.43
CA LEU A 50 -45.18 -8.91 15.55
C LEU A 50 -45.31 -7.96 14.37
N LEU A 51 -45.63 -8.50 13.18
CA LEU A 51 -45.63 -7.74 11.92
C LEU A 51 -46.46 -6.45 11.97
N PHE A 52 -47.56 -6.45 12.74
CA PHE A 52 -48.45 -5.30 12.89
C PHE A 52 -47.91 -4.19 13.81
N GLN A 53 -46.87 -4.46 14.60
CA GLN A 53 -46.24 -3.49 15.52
C GLN A 53 -44.97 -2.86 14.93
N VAL A 54 -44.52 -3.31 13.75
CA VAL A 54 -43.29 -2.85 13.11
C VAL A 54 -43.37 -1.38 12.71
N GLU A 55 -44.48 -0.97 12.09
CA GLU A 55 -44.70 0.42 11.67
C GLU A 55 -44.75 1.37 12.89
N GLU A 56 -45.37 0.92 13.99
CA GLU A 56 -45.45 1.68 15.23
C GLU A 56 -44.06 1.88 15.87
N GLU A 57 -43.22 0.83 15.90
CA GLU A 57 -41.85 0.90 16.40
C GLU A 57 -40.95 1.79 15.51
N TYR A 58 -41.17 1.85 14.19
CA TYR A 58 -40.44 2.77 13.31
C TYR A 58 -40.79 4.24 13.59
N CYS A 59 -42.06 4.52 13.87
CA CYS A 59 -42.49 5.87 14.25
C CYS A 59 -42.04 6.25 15.66
N ASN A 60 -42.11 5.32 16.62
CA ASN A 60 -41.77 5.52 18.03
C ASN A 60 -40.86 4.39 18.54
N PRO A 61 -39.53 4.57 18.51
CA PRO A 61 -38.61 3.52 18.95
C PRO A 61 -38.81 3.12 20.42
N HIS A 62 -38.68 1.83 20.71
CA HIS A 62 -38.76 1.20 22.04
C HIS A 62 -40.13 1.15 22.70
N THR A 63 -41.23 1.37 21.96
CA THR A 63 -42.59 1.34 22.54
C THR A 63 -43.30 0.00 22.37
N ALA A 64 -42.88 -0.84 21.42
CA ALA A 64 -43.56 -2.10 21.14
C ALA A 64 -42.99 -3.29 21.94
N ASP A 65 -43.91 -4.10 22.48
CA ASP A 65 -43.59 -5.34 23.21
C ASP A 65 -43.01 -6.40 22.28
N ARG A 66 -41.96 -7.08 22.75
CA ARG A 66 -41.25 -8.11 21.97
C ARG A 66 -41.53 -9.49 22.53
N ALA A 67 -41.84 -10.44 21.65
CA ALA A 67 -42.04 -11.84 22.01
C ALA A 67 -40.73 -12.63 21.92
N PRO A 68 -40.45 -13.54 22.87
CA PRO A 68 -39.29 -14.43 22.80
C PRO A 68 -39.42 -15.40 21.62
N GLN A 69 -38.35 -15.54 20.82
CA GLN A 69 -38.29 -16.45 19.69
C GLN A 69 -36.94 -17.20 19.65
N GLY A 70 -36.94 -18.38 19.05
CA GLY A 70 -35.76 -19.25 18.97
C GLY A 70 -35.55 -20.11 20.22
N LYS A 71 -34.30 -20.53 20.48
CA LYS A 71 -33.98 -21.43 21.60
C LYS A 71 -34.12 -20.74 22.95
N LEU A 72 -34.71 -21.45 23.92
CA LEU A 72 -34.86 -21.00 25.31
C LEU A 72 -34.49 -22.14 26.28
N PRO A 73 -33.42 -21.99 27.09
CA PRO A 73 -32.47 -20.88 27.09
C PRO A 73 -31.46 -20.95 25.95
N LEU A 74 -31.04 -19.79 25.46
CA LEU A 74 -29.79 -19.68 24.72
C LEU A 74 -28.64 -19.78 25.72
N MET A 75 -27.91 -20.90 25.75
CA MET A 75 -26.83 -21.14 26.72
C MET A 75 -25.79 -20.01 26.79
N TRP A 76 -25.48 -19.38 25.65
CA TRP A 76 -24.58 -18.23 25.59
C TRP A 76 -25.17 -16.97 26.24
N GLY A 77 -26.44 -16.66 25.96
CA GLY A 77 -27.14 -15.53 26.60
C GLY A 77 -27.28 -15.75 28.10
N GLN A 78 -27.67 -16.97 28.49
CA GLN A 78 -27.83 -17.35 29.88
C GLN A 78 -26.50 -17.30 30.66
N SER A 79 -25.40 -17.78 30.09
CA SER A 79 -24.09 -17.73 30.75
C SER A 79 -23.59 -16.29 30.94
N LEU A 80 -23.82 -15.40 29.96
CA LEU A 80 -23.49 -13.99 30.09
C LEU A 80 -24.33 -13.28 31.15
N TYR A 81 -25.62 -13.63 31.28
CA TYR A 81 -26.48 -13.08 32.33
C TYR A 81 -26.04 -13.49 33.72
N ILE A 82 -25.72 -14.77 33.93
CA ILE A 82 -25.18 -15.26 35.20
C ILE A 82 -23.85 -14.55 35.51
N LEU A 83 -22.95 -14.43 34.53
CA LEU A 83 -21.68 -13.72 34.70
C LEU A 83 -21.90 -12.25 35.09
N GLY A 84 -22.86 -11.56 34.45
CA GLY A 84 -23.24 -10.20 34.78
C GLY A 84 -23.81 -10.06 36.20
N CYS A 85 -24.65 -11.01 36.64
CA CYS A 85 -25.18 -11.03 38.01
C CYS A 85 -24.04 -11.20 39.04
N LEU A 86 -23.12 -12.15 38.82
CA LEU A 86 -21.97 -12.36 39.70
C LEU A 86 -21.05 -11.13 39.79
N MET A 87 -20.87 -10.41 38.69
CA MET A 87 -20.13 -9.14 38.67
C MET A 87 -20.87 -8.03 39.44
N ALA A 88 -22.19 -7.90 39.24
CA ALA A 88 -23.01 -6.87 39.87
C ALA A 88 -23.14 -7.07 41.38
N GLU A 89 -23.23 -8.32 41.83
CA GLU A 89 -23.28 -8.71 43.24
C GLU A 89 -21.89 -8.68 43.91
N GLY A 90 -20.82 -8.42 43.15
CA GLY A 90 -19.46 -8.32 43.67
C GLY A 90 -18.79 -9.68 43.98
N PHE A 91 -19.40 -10.80 43.61
CA PHE A 91 -18.80 -12.13 43.71
C PHE A 91 -17.64 -12.33 42.74
N LEU A 92 -17.55 -11.50 41.69
CA LEU A 92 -16.54 -11.61 40.67
C LEU A 92 -16.00 -10.24 40.27
N ALA A 93 -14.68 -10.05 40.37
CA ALA A 93 -14.03 -8.81 40.00
C ALA A 93 -13.74 -8.74 38.48
N PRO A 94 -13.82 -7.56 37.83
CA PRO A 94 -13.51 -7.44 36.40
C PRO A 94 -12.13 -7.94 35.97
N GLY A 95 -11.14 -7.91 36.89
CA GLY A 95 -9.80 -8.44 36.64
C GLY A 95 -9.72 -9.97 36.58
N GLU A 96 -10.70 -10.69 37.12
CA GLU A 96 -10.75 -12.15 37.11
C GLU A 96 -11.31 -12.69 35.78
N ILE A 97 -12.25 -11.97 35.14
CA ILE A 97 -12.67 -12.24 33.75
C ILE A 97 -11.61 -11.81 32.75
N ASP A 98 -10.96 -10.68 33.01
CA ASP A 98 -9.99 -10.06 32.10
C ASP A 98 -8.63 -9.88 32.81
N PRO A 99 -7.88 -10.98 33.02
CA PRO A 99 -6.59 -10.96 33.71
C PRO A 99 -5.52 -10.18 32.94
N LEU A 100 -5.74 -9.97 31.64
CA LEU A 100 -4.87 -9.17 30.79
C LEU A 100 -5.25 -7.68 30.78
N ASN A 101 -6.28 -7.29 31.55
CA ASN A 101 -6.81 -5.93 31.62
C ASN A 101 -7.05 -5.28 30.25
N ARG A 102 -7.47 -6.08 29.25
CA ARG A 102 -7.79 -5.60 27.89
C ARG A 102 -8.92 -4.58 27.89
N ARG A 103 -9.82 -4.61 28.88
CA ARG A 103 -10.88 -3.59 29.07
C ARG A 103 -10.32 -2.18 29.24
N LEU A 104 -9.09 -2.04 29.73
CA LEU A 104 -8.42 -0.75 29.90
C LEU A 104 -7.70 -0.28 28.62
N ALA A 105 -7.73 -1.05 27.53
CA ALA A 105 -7.06 -0.69 26.29
C ALA A 105 -7.74 0.50 25.56
N THR A 106 -9.00 0.79 25.87
CA THR A 106 -9.77 1.92 25.34
C THR A 106 -9.67 3.18 26.20
N VAL A 107 -9.19 3.07 27.44
CA VAL A 107 -8.97 4.23 28.31
C VAL A 107 -7.86 5.09 27.71
N PRO A 108 -8.05 6.42 27.56
CA PRO A 108 -7.00 7.30 27.10
C PRO A 108 -5.80 7.21 28.04
N LYS A 109 -4.69 6.67 27.52
CA LYS A 109 -3.41 6.58 28.24
C LYS A 109 -2.62 7.87 28.05
N PRO A 110 -1.74 8.23 28.99
CA PRO A 110 -0.80 9.34 28.79
C PRO A 110 0.01 9.15 27.51
N ASP A 111 0.44 10.25 26.91
CA ASP A 111 1.23 10.25 25.68
C ASP A 111 2.41 9.28 25.77
N VAL A 112 2.48 8.34 24.82
CA VAL A 112 3.57 7.37 24.75
C VAL A 112 4.83 8.10 24.30
N VAL A 113 5.85 8.09 25.16
CA VAL A 113 7.20 8.53 24.80
C VAL A 113 7.98 7.31 24.34
N VAL A 114 8.46 7.33 23.10
CA VAL A 114 9.28 6.26 22.54
C VAL A 114 10.74 6.55 22.85
N GLN A 115 11.41 5.59 23.49
CA GLN A 115 12.83 5.66 23.79
C GLN A 115 13.62 5.17 22.57
N VAL A 116 14.69 5.87 22.20
CA VAL A 116 15.52 5.51 21.06
C VAL A 116 16.98 5.48 21.50
N CYS A 117 17.68 4.38 21.22
CA CYS A 117 19.11 4.28 21.47
C CYS A 117 19.85 4.13 20.14
N ILE A 118 20.76 5.06 19.86
CA ILE A 118 21.61 5.04 18.67
C ILE A 118 22.91 4.33 19.01
N LEU A 119 23.27 3.31 18.24
CA LEU A 119 24.52 2.57 18.42
C LEU A 119 25.41 2.71 17.18
N ALA A 120 26.73 2.65 17.37
CA ALA A 120 27.67 2.53 16.26
C ALA A 120 28.02 1.05 16.02
N GLU A 121 28.05 0.63 14.76
CA GLU A 121 28.52 -0.71 14.38
C GLU A 121 30.01 -0.90 14.70
N THR A 122 30.83 0.14 14.48
CA THR A 122 32.29 0.11 14.71
C THR A 122 32.77 1.36 15.42
N ASP A 123 33.96 1.29 16.06
CA ASP A 123 34.60 2.46 16.65
C ASP A 123 34.93 3.56 15.64
N ALA A 124 35.16 3.20 14.37
CA ALA A 124 35.33 4.17 13.30
C ALA A 124 34.07 5.01 13.08
N ILE A 125 32.90 4.36 13.01
CA ILE A 125 31.60 5.05 12.87
C ILE A 125 31.29 5.87 14.12
N LYS A 126 31.61 5.35 15.31
CA LYS A 126 31.50 6.09 16.58
C LYS A 126 32.32 7.38 16.56
N ALA A 127 33.55 7.34 16.02
CA ALA A 127 34.38 8.53 15.87
C ALA A 127 33.79 9.53 14.86
N ILE A 128 33.20 9.07 13.76
CA ILE A 128 32.50 9.93 12.78
C ILE A 128 31.30 10.61 13.42
N LEU A 129 30.45 9.86 14.14
CA LEU A 129 29.28 10.41 14.84
C LEU A 129 29.67 11.43 15.92
N ARG A 130 30.78 11.18 16.64
CA ARG A 130 31.29 12.13 17.64
C ARG A 130 31.72 13.45 17.01
N LYS A 131 32.29 13.45 15.81
CA LYS A 131 32.64 14.70 15.08
C LYS A 131 31.41 15.53 14.76
N GLU A 132 30.27 14.88 14.55
CA GLU A 132 28.97 15.51 14.29
C GLU A 132 28.22 15.91 15.58
N GLY A 133 28.85 15.78 16.76
CA GLY A 133 28.24 16.12 18.05
C GLY A 133 27.26 15.07 18.59
N ILE A 134 27.29 13.84 18.07
CA ILE A 134 26.41 12.75 18.48
C ILE A 134 27.22 11.73 19.28
N GLU A 135 26.96 11.65 20.59
CA GLU A 135 27.61 10.65 21.45
C GLU A 135 26.87 9.31 21.40
N VAL A 136 27.57 8.26 20.97
CA VAL A 136 27.01 6.90 20.86
C VAL A 136 27.94 5.86 21.46
N GLN A 137 27.36 4.70 21.78
CA GLN A 137 28.07 3.50 22.23
C GLN A 137 28.16 2.49 21.08
N THR A 138 29.19 1.64 21.08
CA THR A 138 29.21 0.47 20.19
C THR A 138 28.34 -0.64 20.74
N VAL A 139 28.07 -1.67 19.91
CA VAL A 139 27.39 -2.90 20.35
C VAL A 139 28.16 -3.63 21.46
N MET A 140 29.49 -3.50 21.48
CA MET A 140 30.34 -4.09 22.53
C MET A 140 30.33 -3.28 23.82
N ASP A 141 30.23 -1.95 23.72
CA ASP A 141 30.24 -1.04 24.88
C ASP A 141 29.00 -1.18 25.78
N VAL A 142 27.90 -1.73 25.27
CA VAL A 142 26.62 -1.83 25.99
C VAL A 142 26.49 -3.09 26.86
N HIS A 143 27.52 -3.93 26.92
CA HIS A 143 27.57 -5.09 27.80
C HIS A 143 27.31 -4.66 29.27
N PRO A 144 26.44 -5.35 30.04
CA PRO A 144 25.92 -6.72 29.85
C PRO A 144 24.68 -6.85 28.96
N ILE A 145 24.16 -5.76 28.39
CA ILE A 145 22.98 -5.81 27.51
C ILE A 145 23.42 -6.30 26.13
N ARG A 146 22.86 -7.42 25.67
CA ARG A 146 23.18 -8.02 24.37
C ARG A 146 22.22 -7.51 23.29
N VAL A 147 22.77 -6.89 22.25
CA VAL A 147 21.99 -6.43 21.09
C VAL A 147 22.00 -7.52 20.03
N GLN A 148 20.83 -7.91 19.54
CA GLN A 148 20.68 -8.99 18.55
C GLN A 148 19.68 -8.60 17.46
N PRO A 149 19.76 -9.18 16.25
CA PRO A 149 18.77 -8.92 15.21
C PRO A 149 17.43 -9.62 15.49
N ALA A 150 16.33 -9.03 14.99
CA ALA A 150 14.96 -9.53 15.19
C ALA A 150 14.75 -11.01 14.78
N ARG A 151 15.52 -11.51 13.81
CA ARG A 151 15.48 -12.93 13.39
C ARG A 151 15.78 -13.88 14.56
N ILE A 152 16.70 -13.52 15.45
CA ILE A 152 17.08 -14.35 16.60
C ILE A 152 15.90 -14.47 17.57
N LEU A 153 15.19 -13.37 17.83
CA LEU A 153 13.97 -13.40 18.63
C LEU A 153 12.89 -14.30 18.02
N SER A 154 12.75 -14.26 16.69
CA SER A 154 11.82 -15.13 15.96
C SER A 154 12.15 -16.61 16.16
N HIS A 155 13.44 -16.99 16.11
CA HIS A 155 13.89 -18.36 16.41
C HIS A 155 13.69 -18.76 17.88
N ILE A 156 13.93 -17.84 18.83
CA ILE A 156 13.68 -18.09 20.26
C ILE A 156 12.20 -18.43 20.46
N TYR A 157 11.29 -17.63 19.92
CA TYR A 157 9.85 -17.88 20.06
C TYR A 157 9.35 -19.08 19.27
N ALA A 158 10.03 -19.53 18.22
CA ALA A 158 9.68 -20.78 17.53
C ALA A 158 9.85 -22.00 18.45
N ARG A 159 10.74 -21.93 19.45
CA ARG A 159 10.91 -22.98 20.47
C ARG A 159 9.78 -23.03 21.49
N LEU A 160 8.97 -21.97 21.61
CA LEU A 160 7.84 -21.94 22.54
C LEU A 160 6.87 -23.08 22.23
N GLY A 161 6.60 -23.93 23.23
CA GLY A 161 5.73 -25.09 23.09
C GLY A 161 6.36 -26.31 22.41
N ARG A 162 7.65 -26.28 22.06
CA ARG A 162 8.36 -27.44 21.53
C ARG A 162 8.53 -28.49 22.63
N ASN A 163 8.05 -29.71 22.38
CA ASN A 163 8.17 -30.82 23.30
C ASN A 163 8.46 -32.11 22.52
N LYS A 164 9.70 -32.58 22.59
CA LYS A 164 10.14 -33.79 21.89
C LYS A 164 9.36 -35.04 22.34
N ARG A 165 9.01 -35.15 23.64
CA ARG A 165 8.28 -36.32 24.18
C ARG A 165 6.85 -36.41 23.64
N MET A 166 6.24 -35.25 23.34
CA MET A 166 4.89 -35.18 22.78
C MET A 166 4.87 -34.93 21.28
N ASN A 167 6.01 -35.06 20.58
CA ASN A 167 6.17 -34.74 19.16
C ASN A 167 5.64 -33.34 18.77
N LEU A 168 5.68 -32.37 19.69
CA LEU A 168 5.31 -30.99 19.41
C LEU A 168 6.53 -30.24 18.88
N SER A 169 6.44 -29.73 17.65
CA SER A 169 7.50 -28.97 16.99
C SER A 169 7.66 -27.54 17.54
N GLY A 170 6.64 -27.03 18.24
CA GLY A 170 6.60 -25.68 18.81
C GLY A 170 5.79 -24.70 17.96
N ARG A 171 5.98 -23.41 18.21
CA ARG A 171 5.32 -22.34 17.47
C ARG A 171 5.92 -22.23 16.06
N PRO A 172 5.12 -22.07 15.00
CA PRO A 172 5.64 -21.79 13.66
C PRO A 172 6.51 -20.53 13.65
N PHE A 173 7.60 -20.56 12.87
CA PHE A 173 8.44 -19.38 12.69
C PHE A 173 7.64 -18.23 12.11
N ARG A 174 7.69 -17.07 12.78
CA ARG A 174 7.07 -15.81 12.34
C ARG A 174 8.03 -14.69 12.63
N GLN A 175 8.22 -13.79 11.67
CA GLN A 175 8.99 -12.57 11.88
C GLN A 175 8.37 -11.75 13.01
N MET A 176 9.22 -11.14 13.82
CA MET A 176 8.79 -10.31 14.93
C MET A 176 8.65 -8.87 14.49
N GLY A 177 7.42 -8.35 14.53
CA GLY A 177 7.17 -6.95 14.26
C GLY A 177 7.70 -6.02 15.34
N VAL A 178 7.62 -4.72 15.08
CA VAL A 178 8.20 -3.65 15.93
C VAL A 178 7.71 -3.66 17.38
N LEU A 179 6.46 -4.09 17.65
CA LEU A 179 5.94 -4.25 19.02
C LEU A 179 6.70 -5.33 19.80
N GLY A 180 7.18 -6.36 19.11
CA GLY A 180 8.01 -7.42 19.68
C GLY A 180 9.40 -6.92 19.99
N THR A 181 10.07 -6.32 19.01
CA THR A 181 11.48 -5.91 19.13
C THR A 181 11.70 -4.71 20.06
N SER A 182 10.69 -3.87 20.27
CA SER A 182 10.85 -2.59 21.00
C SER A 182 10.80 -2.69 22.54
N ARG A 183 11.43 -3.71 23.12
CA ARG A 183 11.44 -3.97 24.58
C ARG A 183 12.70 -4.74 25.00
N PHE A 184 12.99 -4.75 26.30
CA PHE A 184 14.01 -5.63 26.88
C PHE A 184 13.48 -7.04 27.12
N TYR A 185 14.36 -8.02 26.97
CA TYR A 185 14.08 -9.43 27.20
C TYR A 185 15.05 -10.03 28.20
N ASP A 186 14.52 -10.71 29.22
CA ASP A 186 15.31 -11.51 30.15
C ASP A 186 15.30 -12.97 29.72
N ILE A 187 16.49 -13.51 29.49
CA ILE A 187 16.71 -14.89 29.04
C ILE A 187 17.92 -15.43 29.79
N ARG A 188 17.75 -16.44 30.66
CA ARG A 188 18.86 -17.08 31.40
C ARG A 188 19.82 -16.06 32.04
N ASP A 189 19.27 -15.18 32.86
CA ASP A 189 19.99 -14.10 33.58
C ASP A 189 20.70 -13.05 32.71
N ASN A 190 20.52 -13.09 31.39
CA ASN A 190 21.06 -12.11 30.46
C ASN A 190 19.94 -11.18 29.95
N ILE A 191 20.28 -9.91 29.76
CA ILE A 191 19.37 -8.91 29.18
C ILE A 191 19.65 -8.81 27.70
N PHE A 192 18.61 -8.97 26.89
CA PHE A 192 18.64 -8.84 25.44
C PHE A 192 17.78 -7.67 24.99
N ILE A 193 18.22 -7.03 23.91
CA ILE A 193 17.40 -6.10 23.13
C ILE A 193 17.56 -6.45 21.64
N PHE A 194 16.50 -6.24 20.88
CA PHE A 194 16.49 -6.63 19.47
C PHE A 194 16.37 -5.41 18.56
N THR A 195 17.19 -5.37 17.51
CA THR A 195 17.07 -4.32 16.48
C THR A 195 15.76 -4.50 15.70
N PRO A 196 15.17 -3.42 15.16
CA PRO A 196 14.00 -3.50 14.28
C PRO A 196 14.23 -4.45 13.10
N GLN A 197 13.16 -5.11 12.67
CA GLN A 197 13.22 -6.12 11.61
C GLN A 197 13.70 -5.54 10.27
N PHE A 198 13.36 -4.29 9.96
CA PHE A 198 13.83 -3.59 8.75
C PHE A 198 15.35 -3.37 8.68
N MET A 199 16.07 -3.49 9.80
CA MET A 199 17.53 -3.38 9.82
C MET A 199 18.22 -4.67 9.34
N ASP A 200 17.48 -5.78 9.20
CA ASP A 200 18.03 -7.08 8.81
C ASP A 200 18.22 -7.20 7.28
N LEU A 201 19.37 -6.72 6.80
CA LEU A 201 19.77 -6.79 5.37
C LEU A 201 19.86 -8.23 4.82
N GLN A 202 19.91 -9.25 5.68
CA GLN A 202 19.89 -10.64 5.20
C GLN A 202 18.52 -11.03 4.65
N GLN A 203 17.44 -10.46 5.21
CA GLN A 203 16.07 -10.79 4.81
C GLN A 203 15.68 -10.06 3.53
N PHE A 204 15.94 -8.75 3.42
CA PHE A 204 15.50 -7.96 2.27
C PHE A 204 16.31 -6.66 2.08
N TYR A 205 16.32 -6.10 0.86
CA TYR A 205 17.22 -5.00 0.46
C TYR A 205 16.67 -3.57 0.69
N LEU A 206 15.45 -3.38 1.20
CA LEU A 206 14.86 -2.05 1.35
C LEU A 206 15.72 -1.10 2.20
N ALA A 207 16.43 -1.65 3.20
CA ALA A 207 17.34 -0.90 4.04
C ALA A 207 18.71 -0.58 3.40
N LEU A 208 18.93 -0.87 2.12
CA LEU A 208 20.09 -0.33 1.39
C LEU A 208 19.88 1.13 0.97
N ASP A 209 18.63 1.60 0.92
CA ASP A 209 18.31 3.00 0.62
C ASP A 209 18.15 3.81 1.92
N ASN A 210 19.11 4.70 2.18
CA ASN A 210 19.13 5.54 3.38
C ASN A 210 17.86 6.38 3.59
N LYS A 211 17.21 6.83 2.51
CA LYS A 211 15.93 7.55 2.63
C LYS A 211 14.80 6.60 3.04
N MET A 212 14.82 5.36 2.54
CA MET A 212 13.85 4.34 2.93
C MET A 212 14.03 3.90 4.38
N ILE A 213 15.27 3.72 4.86
CA ILE A 213 15.56 3.41 6.28
C ILE A 213 14.92 4.45 7.21
N VAL A 214 15.16 5.74 6.93
CA VAL A 214 14.61 6.85 7.72
C VAL A 214 13.08 6.84 7.73
N GLU A 215 12.48 6.47 6.60
CA GLU A 215 11.03 6.40 6.45
C GLU A 215 10.41 5.19 7.15
N MET A 216 11.09 4.04 7.14
CA MET A 216 10.70 2.84 7.91
C MET A 216 10.80 3.13 9.40
N LEU A 217 11.91 3.73 9.87
CA LEU A 217 12.07 4.17 11.26
C LEU A 217 10.96 5.15 11.68
N ARG A 218 10.65 6.15 10.83
CA ARG A 218 9.54 7.09 11.08
C ARG A 218 8.20 6.37 11.24
N THR A 219 7.93 5.42 10.35
CA THR A 219 6.69 4.64 10.32
C THR A 219 6.54 3.77 11.56
N ASP A 220 7.64 3.17 12.01
CA ASP A 220 7.72 2.33 13.21
C ASP A 220 7.55 3.13 14.49
N LEU A 221 8.24 4.26 14.64
CA LEU A 221 8.11 5.14 15.81
C LEU A 221 6.68 5.69 15.94
N SER A 222 6.07 6.11 14.81
CA SER A 222 4.67 6.53 14.77
C SER A 222 3.70 5.41 15.18
N TYR A 223 3.98 4.18 14.74
CA TYR A 223 3.19 3.02 15.11
C TYR A 223 3.28 2.69 16.59
N LEU A 224 4.49 2.70 17.15
CA LEU A 224 4.71 2.48 18.58
C LEU A 224 3.96 3.54 19.38
N CYS A 225 4.10 4.82 19.04
CA CYS A 225 3.41 5.90 19.74
C CYS A 225 1.88 5.72 19.76
N SER A 226 1.28 5.25 18.66
CA SER A 226 -0.17 5.10 18.53
C SER A 226 -0.73 3.76 19.04
N ARG A 227 0.06 2.69 19.00
CA ARG A 227 -0.39 1.31 19.27
C ARG A 227 0.26 0.65 20.48
N TRP A 228 1.23 1.27 21.15
CA TRP A 228 1.82 0.71 22.34
C TRP A 228 0.80 0.63 23.48
N ARG A 229 0.50 -0.59 23.93
CA ARG A 229 -0.46 -0.84 25.03
C ARG A 229 0.16 -1.52 26.25
N MET A 230 1.44 -1.89 26.17
CA MET A 230 2.17 -2.60 27.22
C MET A 230 2.61 -1.67 28.35
N THR A 231 2.95 -2.26 29.50
CA THR A 231 3.51 -1.55 30.65
C THR A 231 4.98 -1.21 30.40
N GLY A 232 5.38 0.02 30.75
CA GLY A 232 6.72 0.55 30.42
C GLY A 232 6.76 1.18 29.03
N ARG A 233 7.78 2.02 28.80
CA ARG A 233 7.98 2.73 27.53
C ARG A 233 8.54 1.79 26.45
N PRO A 234 8.16 1.93 25.17
CA PRO A 234 8.82 1.21 24.09
C PRO A 234 10.24 1.75 23.88
N ILE A 235 11.20 0.86 23.62
CA ILE A 235 12.59 1.21 23.33
C ILE A 235 13.03 0.66 21.99
N VAL A 236 13.55 1.50 21.11
CA VAL A 236 14.03 1.14 19.76
C VAL A 236 15.55 1.29 19.70
N THR A 237 16.25 0.21 19.34
CA THR A 237 17.71 0.24 19.13
C THR A 237 18.01 0.43 17.65
N PHE A 238 18.67 1.52 17.29
CA PHE A 238 18.97 1.89 15.91
C PHE A 238 20.48 1.94 15.67
N PRO A 239 21.09 0.84 15.17
CA PRO A 239 22.51 0.81 14.87
C PRO A 239 22.84 1.51 13.55
N ILE A 240 23.89 2.35 13.57
CA ILE A 240 24.44 3.03 12.39
C ILE A 240 25.54 2.17 11.80
N SER A 241 25.33 1.76 10.55
CA SER A 241 26.23 0.90 9.79
C SER A 241 27.02 1.65 8.72
N HIS A 242 28.02 0.98 8.14
CA HIS A 242 28.82 1.57 7.04
C HIS A 242 27.97 1.97 5.82
N THR A 243 26.87 1.27 5.54
CA THR A 243 25.96 1.59 4.43
C THR A 243 25.24 2.95 4.57
N MET A 244 25.22 3.50 5.79
CA MET A 244 24.63 4.79 6.11
C MET A 244 25.61 5.97 6.00
N LEU A 245 26.86 5.71 5.61
CA LEU A 245 27.85 6.73 5.34
C LEU A 245 27.69 7.32 3.93
N ASP A 246 28.40 8.41 3.66
CA ASP A 246 28.59 8.94 2.31
C ASP A 246 29.41 7.98 1.42
N GLU A 247 29.49 8.27 0.12
CA GLU A 247 30.23 7.45 -0.85
C GLU A 247 31.74 7.33 -0.51
N ALA A 248 32.28 8.33 0.19
CA ALA A 248 33.67 8.35 0.65
C ALA A 248 33.89 7.58 1.96
N GLY A 249 32.82 7.19 2.67
CA GLY A 249 32.90 6.58 4.01
C GLY A 249 33.43 7.51 5.10
N THR A 250 33.46 8.82 4.86
CA THR A 250 34.09 9.82 5.76
C THR A 250 33.09 10.53 6.65
N SER A 251 31.85 10.65 6.20
CA SER A 251 30.79 11.36 6.92
C SER A 251 29.48 10.56 6.88
N ILE A 252 28.54 10.89 7.78
CA ILE A 252 27.21 10.29 7.78
C ILE A 252 26.41 10.84 6.59
N HIS A 253 25.67 9.98 5.90
CA HIS A 253 24.80 10.42 4.81
C HIS A 253 23.82 11.52 5.30
N PRO A 254 23.67 12.64 4.58
CA PRO A 254 22.95 13.82 5.08
C PRO A 254 21.51 13.56 5.57
N THR A 255 20.78 12.65 4.91
CA THR A 255 19.42 12.27 5.32
C THR A 255 19.39 11.55 6.66
N VAL A 256 20.39 10.70 6.93
CA VAL A 256 20.52 9.97 8.19
C VAL A 256 20.92 10.96 9.28
N LEU A 257 21.94 11.78 9.04
CA LEU A 257 22.40 12.81 9.98
C LEU A 257 21.27 13.77 10.40
N ALA A 258 20.49 14.28 9.43
CA ALA A 258 19.33 15.12 9.71
C ALA A 258 18.27 14.42 10.55
N THR A 259 18.15 13.09 10.42
CA THR A 259 17.24 12.28 11.22
C THR A 259 17.75 12.11 12.64
N LEU A 260 19.06 11.83 12.82
CA LEU A 260 19.66 11.71 14.16
C LEU A 260 19.51 13.01 14.96
N ARG A 261 19.74 14.16 14.33
CA ARG A 261 19.50 15.48 14.97
C ARG A 261 18.04 15.68 15.38
N LYS A 262 17.09 15.30 14.53
CA LYS A 262 15.65 15.35 14.88
C LYS A 262 15.26 14.41 16.01
N LEU A 263 15.94 13.27 16.15
CA LEU A 263 15.72 12.37 17.29
C LEU A 263 16.21 13.01 18.60
N GLN A 264 17.30 13.78 18.56
CA GLN A 264 17.79 14.57 19.70
C GLN A 264 16.85 15.73 20.07
N ASP A 265 16.16 16.33 19.09
CA ASP A 265 15.15 17.39 19.32
C ASP A 265 13.90 16.89 20.07
N GLY A 266 13.73 15.57 20.25
CA GLY A 266 12.67 14.98 21.06
C GLY A 266 11.33 14.76 20.35
N TYR A 267 11.24 14.98 19.03
CA TYR A 267 10.04 14.69 18.25
C TYR A 267 10.36 14.23 16.82
N PHE A 268 9.85 13.06 16.45
CA PHE A 268 10.05 12.52 15.11
C PHE A 268 8.86 11.65 14.68
N GLY A 269 8.38 11.86 13.45
CA GLY A 269 7.36 10.98 12.85
C GLY A 269 6.00 10.99 13.54
N GLY A 270 5.64 12.06 14.25
CA GLY A 270 4.40 12.10 15.03
C GLY A 270 4.54 11.53 16.45
N ALA A 271 5.73 11.07 16.82
CA ALA A 271 6.02 10.49 18.13
C ALA A 271 6.92 11.41 18.95
N ARG A 272 6.64 11.51 20.26
CA ARG A 272 7.60 12.08 21.23
C ARG A 272 8.71 11.08 21.45
N ILE A 273 9.94 11.54 21.31
CA ILE A 273 11.15 10.72 21.36
C ILE A 273 11.96 11.12 22.58
N GLN A 274 12.55 10.12 23.24
CA GLN A 274 13.61 10.30 24.22
C GLN A 274 14.83 9.51 23.76
N GLU A 275 15.84 10.22 23.28
CA GLU A 275 17.14 9.63 22.93
C GLU A 275 17.98 9.43 24.20
N GLY A 276 18.80 8.37 24.25
CA GLY A 276 19.65 8.08 25.40
C GLY A 276 20.28 6.69 25.36
N ARG A 277 21.02 6.34 26.44
CA ARG A 277 21.76 5.08 26.54
C ARG A 277 20.85 3.93 26.98
N LEU A 278 21.16 2.70 26.54
CA LEU A 278 20.38 1.52 26.93
C LEU A 278 20.31 1.32 28.46
N SER A 279 21.40 1.61 29.18
CA SER A 279 21.48 1.47 30.63
C SER A 279 20.55 2.44 31.38
N GLU A 280 20.34 3.65 30.84
CA GLU A 280 19.47 4.69 31.43
C GLU A 280 17.99 4.30 31.33
N PHE A 281 17.63 3.48 30.35
CA PHE A 281 16.25 3.10 30.07
C PHE A 281 15.79 1.80 30.74
N LEU A 282 16.69 1.02 31.34
CA LEU A 282 16.37 -0.28 31.97
C LEU A 282 15.22 -0.24 32.98
N THR A 283 15.04 0.87 33.69
CA THR A 283 14.00 1.03 34.74
C THR A 283 12.66 1.53 34.21
N THR A 284 12.65 2.17 33.03
CA THR A 284 11.47 2.85 32.47
C THR A 284 10.91 2.13 31.24
N SER A 285 11.73 1.37 30.53
CA SER A 285 11.34 0.58 29.38
C SER A 285 10.48 -0.62 29.75
N CYS A 286 9.68 -1.08 28.80
CA CYS A 286 9.02 -2.38 28.88
C CYS A 286 10.05 -3.52 28.91
N ARG A 287 9.82 -4.49 29.79
CA ARG A 287 10.67 -5.67 29.99
C ARG A 287 9.82 -6.94 29.96
N THR A 288 10.34 -8.01 29.39
CA THR A 288 9.63 -9.30 29.26
C THR A 288 10.56 -10.45 29.60
N HIS A 289 10.17 -11.30 30.54
CA HIS A 289 10.92 -12.49 30.94
C HIS A 289 10.48 -13.72 30.14
N LEU A 290 11.41 -14.44 29.50
CA LEU A 290 11.12 -15.63 28.68
C LEU A 290 11.41 -16.92 29.44
N SER A 291 10.54 -17.25 30.40
CA SER A 291 10.72 -18.39 31.32
C SER A 291 10.86 -19.76 30.66
N PHE A 292 10.34 -19.94 29.45
CA PHE A 292 10.44 -21.22 28.72
C PHE A 292 11.86 -21.54 28.24
N MET A 293 12.79 -20.58 28.30
CA MET A 293 14.19 -20.79 27.95
C MET A 293 15.06 -21.24 29.12
N ASP A 294 14.58 -21.11 30.37
CA ASP A 294 15.37 -21.37 31.59
C ASP A 294 15.50 -22.87 31.93
N ALA A 295 14.75 -23.73 31.25
CA ALA A 295 14.83 -25.18 31.42
C ALA A 295 16.04 -25.76 30.66
N GLY A 296 17.21 -25.83 31.30
CA GLY A 296 18.39 -26.57 30.82
C GLY A 296 19.61 -26.46 31.75
N PRO A 297 20.55 -27.44 31.78
CA PRO A 297 21.74 -27.37 32.65
C PRO A 297 22.68 -26.24 32.23
N ALA A 298 23.19 -25.49 33.22
CA ALA A 298 23.94 -24.24 33.06
C ALA A 298 25.37 -24.36 32.48
N GLY A 299 25.84 -25.56 32.11
CA GLY A 299 27.28 -25.89 32.12
C GLY A 299 28.05 -26.08 30.79
N LYS A 300 27.48 -25.85 29.60
CA LYS A 300 28.20 -26.10 28.32
C LYS A 300 27.95 -25.02 27.27
N LEU A 301 28.54 -23.83 27.44
CA LEU A 301 28.43 -22.73 26.46
C LEU A 301 29.76 -22.26 25.85
N PHE A 302 30.91 -22.83 26.22
CA PHE A 302 32.19 -22.39 25.67
C PHE A 302 33.11 -23.59 25.41
N ALA A 303 33.25 -23.96 24.14
CA ALA A 303 34.36 -24.77 23.62
C ALA A 303 34.79 -24.15 22.29
N ASP A 304 36.02 -23.64 22.26
CA ASP A 304 36.68 -23.06 21.10
C ASP A 304 37.07 -24.19 20.13
N ASP A 305 36.29 -24.43 19.08
CA ASP A 305 36.83 -25.09 17.89
C ASP A 305 36.09 -24.67 16.62
N TYR A 306 36.85 -24.30 15.60
CA TYR A 306 36.39 -23.63 14.39
C TYR A 306 36.19 -24.60 13.23
N GLY A 307 35.07 -24.41 12.52
CA GLY A 307 34.88 -24.83 11.13
C GLY A 307 33.75 -25.83 10.94
N LEU A 308 32.59 -25.39 10.42
CA LEU A 308 31.59 -26.26 9.79
C LEU A 308 30.62 -25.46 8.88
N SER A 309 30.26 -26.09 7.76
CA SER A 309 29.53 -25.55 6.60
C SER A 309 28.00 -25.56 6.74
N ARG A 310 27.33 -24.86 5.80
CA ARG A 310 25.99 -24.27 5.90
C ARG A 310 24.78 -25.22 5.87
N ASP A 311 24.94 -26.53 5.65
CA ASP A 311 23.80 -27.43 5.37
C ASP A 311 23.53 -28.55 6.39
N SER A 312 24.08 -28.49 7.61
CA SER A 312 23.85 -29.51 8.64
C SER A 312 22.79 -29.12 9.70
N PHE A 313 21.71 -28.44 9.30
CA PHE A 313 20.62 -28.09 10.24
C PHE A 313 19.56 -29.18 10.43
N HIS A 314 19.68 -30.33 9.77
CA HIS A 314 18.66 -31.38 9.81
C HIS A 314 18.94 -32.56 10.76
N ASP A 315 20.12 -32.67 11.39
CA ASP A 315 20.42 -33.86 12.22
C ASP A 315 21.35 -33.63 13.43
N LEU A 316 21.08 -32.60 14.24
CA LEU A 316 21.86 -32.34 15.47
C LEU A 316 21.03 -32.51 16.76
N GLY A 317 21.64 -33.20 17.72
CA GLY A 317 21.06 -33.61 19.00
C GLY A 317 20.69 -32.45 19.94
N PRO A 318 19.88 -32.72 20.99
CA PRO A 318 19.32 -31.69 21.88
C PRO A 318 20.34 -30.84 22.65
N GLU A 319 21.59 -31.29 22.82
CA GLU A 319 22.58 -30.61 23.67
C GLU A 319 23.57 -29.74 22.89
N ASP A 320 23.80 -29.98 21.59
CA ASP A 320 24.87 -29.31 20.83
C ASP A 320 24.41 -28.04 20.07
N CYS A 321 23.09 -27.77 19.99
CA CYS A 321 22.55 -26.63 19.25
C CYS A 321 22.57 -25.28 19.99
N LEU A 322 23.16 -25.19 21.19
CA LEU A 322 23.26 -23.91 21.92
C LEU A 322 24.57 -23.16 21.68
N LEU A 323 25.62 -23.86 21.25
CA LEU A 323 26.92 -23.24 20.95
C LEU A 323 26.91 -22.37 19.67
N PRO A 324 26.23 -22.74 18.55
CA PRO A 324 26.28 -21.90 17.34
C PRO A 324 25.27 -20.74 17.35
N VAL A 325 24.25 -20.76 18.21
CA VAL A 325 23.17 -19.74 18.22
C VAL A 325 23.59 -18.48 18.99
N PHE A 326 24.58 -18.60 19.87
CA PHE A 326 25.06 -17.54 20.76
C PHE A 326 26.57 -17.27 20.66
N ALA A 327 27.30 -17.98 19.79
CA ALA A 327 28.61 -17.52 19.34
C ALA A 327 28.46 -16.14 18.71
N ASP A 328 29.47 -15.30 18.88
CA ASP A 328 29.52 -13.89 18.46
C ASP A 328 29.34 -13.80 16.93
N VAL A 329 28.10 -13.91 16.47
CA VAL A 329 27.71 -13.56 15.11
C VAL A 329 27.84 -12.05 15.11
N GLY A 330 29.04 -11.58 14.76
CA GLY A 330 29.31 -10.19 14.47
C GLY A 330 28.10 -9.64 13.73
N MET A 331 27.52 -8.57 14.27
CA MET A 331 26.23 -8.04 13.85
C MET A 331 26.16 -7.83 12.32
N TYR A 332 27.33 -7.70 11.69
CA TYR A 332 27.60 -7.98 10.29
C TYR A 332 28.92 -8.74 10.23
N ILE A 333 29.10 -9.65 9.25
CA ILE A 333 30.45 -10.14 8.90
C ILE A 333 31.27 -8.88 8.59
N PRO A 334 32.40 -8.62 9.28
CA PRO A 334 33.27 -7.52 8.93
C PRO A 334 33.61 -7.62 7.44
N SER A 335 33.28 -6.60 6.65
CA SER A 335 33.68 -6.51 5.24
C SER A 335 35.22 -6.57 5.06
N LYS A 336 35.97 -6.47 6.17
CA LYS A 336 37.42 -6.55 6.24
C LYS A 336 38.00 -7.94 6.53
N LEU A 337 37.18 -8.97 6.79
CA LEU A 337 37.67 -10.35 6.96
C LEU A 337 37.81 -11.14 5.63
N PHE A 338 37.56 -10.48 4.48
CA PHE A 338 37.91 -11.00 3.14
C PHE A 338 39.15 -10.32 2.56
N GLN A 339 40.07 -9.88 3.41
CA GLN A 339 41.33 -9.28 2.96
C GLN A 339 42.53 -10.11 3.42
N GLU A 340 42.48 -11.42 3.18
CA GLU A 340 43.68 -12.25 3.03
C GLU A 340 43.55 -13.08 1.74
N SER A 341 44.22 -12.55 0.71
CA SER A 341 44.73 -13.24 -0.49
C SER A 341 43.83 -14.27 -1.19
N HIS A 342 42.81 -13.83 -1.91
CA HIS A 342 42.47 -14.47 -3.18
C HIS A 342 42.27 -13.39 -4.25
N ALA A 343 42.97 -13.57 -5.37
CA ALA A 343 43.10 -12.61 -6.45
C ALA A 343 41.73 -12.12 -6.94
N SER A 344 41.36 -10.93 -6.50
CA SER A 344 40.27 -10.15 -7.08
C SER A 344 40.61 -9.89 -8.55
N LEU A 345 39.77 -10.41 -9.45
CA LEU A 345 39.82 -10.10 -10.88
C LEU A 345 39.60 -8.59 -11.07
N ASN A 346 40.71 -7.85 -11.17
CA ASN A 346 40.74 -6.54 -11.79
C ASN A 346 40.67 -6.75 -13.30
N LEU A 347 39.59 -6.32 -13.96
CA LEU A 347 39.61 -6.10 -15.41
C LEU A 347 38.75 -4.87 -15.74
N LEU A 348 39.42 -3.72 -15.73
CA LEU A 348 39.00 -2.52 -16.42
C LEU A 348 39.26 -2.67 -17.92
N GLY A 349 38.28 -2.25 -18.74
CA GLY A 349 38.52 -1.65 -20.05
C GLY A 349 37.94 -2.38 -21.27
N SER A 350 36.70 -2.09 -21.65
CA SER A 350 36.36 -1.23 -22.81
C SER A 350 34.89 -1.43 -23.23
N THR A 351 34.28 -0.32 -23.60
CA THR A 351 32.86 -0.11 -23.90
C THR A 351 32.37 -0.82 -25.17
N GLN A 352 31.30 -1.60 -25.04
CA GLN A 352 30.25 -1.69 -26.06
C GLN A 352 28.87 -1.73 -25.36
N GLN A 353 28.05 -0.72 -25.66
CA GLN A 353 26.63 -0.70 -25.33
C GLN A 353 25.95 -1.78 -26.17
N GLN A 354 25.41 -2.82 -25.53
CA GLN A 354 24.49 -3.76 -26.16
C GLN A 354 23.12 -3.67 -25.50
N GLU A 355 22.13 -3.58 -26.37
CA GLU A 355 20.73 -3.28 -26.12
C GLU A 355 20.07 -4.25 -25.12
N THR A 356 19.33 -3.69 -24.16
CA THR A 356 18.59 -4.40 -23.12
C THR A 356 17.29 -5.01 -23.65
N LYS A 357 17.34 -6.27 -24.09
CA LYS A 357 16.13 -7.13 -24.20
C LYS A 357 15.96 -7.99 -22.94
N PRO A 358 14.73 -8.20 -22.44
CA PRO A 358 14.47 -9.12 -21.34
C PRO A 358 14.81 -10.57 -21.75
N PHE A 359 15.75 -11.18 -21.03
CA PHE A 359 16.18 -12.57 -21.24
C PHE A 359 15.02 -13.55 -21.01
N SER A 360 14.61 -14.25 -22.06
CA SER A 360 13.80 -15.46 -21.95
C SER A 360 14.75 -16.68 -21.92
N PRO A 361 14.57 -17.67 -21.03
CA PRO A 361 15.44 -18.85 -20.98
C PRO A 361 15.41 -19.73 -22.24
N MET A 362 14.53 -19.42 -23.20
CA MET A 362 14.26 -20.25 -24.38
C MET A 362 15.03 -19.85 -25.64
N GLU A 363 15.81 -18.76 -25.64
CA GLU A 363 16.59 -18.29 -26.80
C GLU A 363 18.12 -18.31 -26.58
N LEU A 364 18.60 -18.99 -25.52
CA LEU A 364 20.03 -19.26 -25.36
C LEU A 364 20.35 -20.57 -26.07
N ASP A 365 21.28 -20.52 -27.02
CA ASP A 365 21.94 -21.71 -27.58
C ASP A 365 22.82 -22.30 -26.47
N LEU A 366 22.18 -23.05 -25.55
CA LEU A 366 22.80 -23.56 -24.34
C LEU A 366 23.88 -24.59 -24.73
N PRO A 367 25.08 -24.55 -24.12
CA PRO A 367 26.10 -25.56 -24.34
C PRO A 367 25.54 -26.95 -24.05
N LYS A 368 25.67 -27.87 -25.00
CA LYS A 368 25.23 -29.27 -24.83
C LYS A 368 26.43 -30.19 -24.72
N ASP A 369 26.33 -31.17 -23.83
CA ASP A 369 27.29 -32.26 -23.73
C ASP A 369 27.14 -33.24 -24.90
N ALA A 370 28.03 -34.23 -24.96
CA ALA A 370 28.04 -35.26 -26.00
C ALA A 370 26.73 -36.10 -26.03
N GLU A 371 25.94 -36.08 -24.95
CA GLU A 371 24.64 -36.75 -24.86
C GLU A 371 23.46 -35.84 -25.24
N GLY A 372 23.71 -34.57 -25.58
CA GLY A 372 22.70 -33.58 -25.96
C GLY A 372 22.00 -32.90 -24.79
N ASN A 373 22.44 -33.13 -23.55
CA ASN A 373 21.95 -32.44 -22.35
C ASN A 373 22.72 -31.14 -22.12
N VAL A 374 22.15 -30.21 -21.36
CA VAL A 374 22.82 -28.94 -21.07
C VAL A 374 24.05 -29.17 -20.16
N ASP A 375 25.23 -28.81 -20.67
CA ASP A 375 26.50 -28.96 -19.96
C ASP A 375 26.67 -27.86 -18.91
N GLY A 376 26.49 -28.24 -17.65
CA GLY A 376 26.64 -27.33 -16.51
C GLY A 376 28.08 -26.84 -16.31
N ARG A 377 29.09 -27.59 -16.75
CA ARG A 377 30.50 -27.19 -16.64
C ARG A 377 30.86 -26.15 -17.69
N ALA A 378 30.40 -26.31 -18.92
CA ALA A 378 30.53 -25.29 -19.95
C ALA A 378 29.85 -23.97 -19.54
N ILE A 379 28.70 -24.02 -18.87
CA ILE A 379 28.05 -22.81 -18.31
C ILE A 379 28.91 -22.15 -17.22
N VAL A 380 29.57 -22.95 -16.36
CA VAL A 380 30.50 -22.42 -15.36
C VAL A 380 31.72 -21.75 -16.02
N GLU A 381 32.22 -22.27 -17.14
CA GLU A 381 33.28 -21.62 -17.92
C GLU A 381 32.80 -20.28 -18.51
N GLN A 382 31.58 -20.22 -19.04
CA GLN A 382 30.97 -18.97 -19.49
C GLN A 382 30.78 -17.98 -18.34
N LEU A 383 30.37 -18.44 -17.16
CA LEU A 383 30.25 -17.61 -15.95
C LEU A 383 31.60 -16.97 -15.58
N ARG A 384 32.71 -17.71 -15.70
CA ARG A 384 34.07 -17.18 -15.47
C ARG A 384 34.48 -16.13 -16.51
N ALA A 385 34.00 -16.25 -17.74
CA ALA A 385 34.31 -15.32 -18.83
C ALA A 385 33.46 -14.04 -18.80
N CYS A 386 32.40 -13.98 -17.98
CA CYS A 386 31.47 -12.86 -17.95
C CYS A 386 32.09 -11.57 -17.37
N GLN A 387 31.95 -10.48 -18.12
CA GLN A 387 32.45 -9.16 -17.73
C GLN A 387 31.44 -8.34 -16.94
N THR A 388 30.13 -8.59 -17.12
CA THR A 388 29.07 -7.82 -16.46
C THR A 388 28.40 -8.61 -15.33
N LEU A 389 27.99 -7.90 -14.27
CA LEU A 389 27.24 -8.50 -13.16
C LEU A 389 25.86 -9.02 -13.62
N GLN A 390 25.29 -8.41 -14.66
CA GLN A 390 24.03 -8.83 -15.25
C GLN A 390 24.15 -10.21 -15.92
N ASP A 391 25.20 -10.43 -16.72
CA ASP A 391 25.44 -11.71 -17.37
C ASP A 391 25.74 -12.81 -16.34
N GLN A 392 26.51 -12.48 -15.30
CA GLN A 392 26.74 -13.40 -14.19
C GLN A 392 25.42 -13.82 -13.52
N ALA A 393 24.50 -12.88 -13.27
CA ALA A 393 23.19 -13.20 -12.71
C ALA A 393 22.34 -14.06 -13.67
N ASN A 394 22.41 -13.80 -14.98
CA ASN A 394 21.68 -14.58 -15.97
C ASN A 394 22.17 -16.04 -16.03
N TRP A 395 23.48 -16.26 -16.05
CA TRP A 395 24.04 -17.62 -16.03
C TRP A 395 23.78 -18.35 -14.71
N LEU A 396 23.89 -17.66 -13.58
CA LEU A 396 23.52 -18.23 -12.29
C LEU A 396 22.03 -18.57 -12.21
N TYR A 397 21.15 -17.77 -12.84
CA TYR A 397 19.73 -18.09 -12.93
C TYR A 397 19.46 -19.35 -13.76
N VAL A 398 20.18 -19.52 -14.88
CA VAL A 398 20.11 -20.73 -15.70
C VAL A 398 20.57 -21.95 -14.88
N LEU A 399 21.72 -21.86 -14.20
CA LEU A 399 22.23 -22.93 -13.32
C LEU A 399 21.24 -23.26 -12.19
N TYR A 400 20.68 -22.25 -11.54
CA TYR A 400 19.69 -22.40 -10.49
C TYR A 400 18.45 -23.15 -10.99
N THR A 401 17.98 -22.82 -12.20
CA THR A 401 16.79 -23.44 -12.80
C THR A 401 17.04 -24.89 -13.25
N LEU A 402 18.23 -25.18 -13.77
CA LEU A 402 18.57 -26.50 -14.33
C LEU A 402 19.08 -27.49 -13.30
N LYS A 403 19.93 -27.06 -12.35
CA LYS A 403 20.64 -27.92 -11.40
C LYS A 403 20.18 -27.73 -9.94
N GLY A 404 19.50 -26.63 -9.65
CA GLY A 404 19.05 -26.28 -8.30
C GLY A 404 20.05 -25.42 -7.51
N PRO A 405 19.64 -24.90 -6.34
CA PRO A 405 20.45 -24.00 -5.50
C PRO A 405 21.71 -24.66 -4.92
N ASP A 406 21.60 -25.93 -4.55
CA ASP A 406 22.64 -26.64 -3.77
C ASP A 406 23.67 -27.33 -4.67
N TRP A 407 23.60 -27.10 -5.99
CA TRP A 407 24.52 -27.70 -6.94
C TRP A 407 25.91 -27.08 -6.79
N ASP A 408 26.91 -27.92 -6.56
CA ASP A 408 28.31 -27.51 -6.44
C ASP A 408 28.89 -27.15 -7.80
N THR A 409 29.28 -25.89 -7.94
CA THR A 409 29.76 -25.31 -9.21
C THR A 409 31.23 -25.57 -9.46
N GLN A 410 32.02 -25.87 -8.41
CA GLN A 410 33.48 -26.02 -8.49
C GLN A 410 34.16 -24.85 -9.23
N VAL A 411 33.58 -23.65 -9.14
CA VAL A 411 34.05 -22.45 -9.86
C VAL A 411 35.49 -22.10 -9.52
N TYR A 412 35.96 -22.42 -8.32
CA TYR A 412 37.34 -22.17 -7.90
C TYR A 412 38.27 -23.38 -8.07
N GLY A 413 37.81 -24.45 -8.70
CA GLY A 413 38.56 -25.71 -8.83
C GLY A 413 38.52 -26.59 -7.57
N GLU A 414 37.88 -26.13 -6.50
CA GLU A 414 37.63 -26.87 -5.26
C GLU A 414 36.12 -27.10 -5.05
N PRO A 415 35.73 -28.23 -4.44
CA PRO A 415 34.34 -28.51 -4.11
C PRO A 415 33.85 -27.62 -2.95
N GLY A 416 32.59 -27.21 -3.01
CA GLY A 416 31.89 -26.53 -1.91
C GLY A 416 31.36 -25.13 -2.23
N SER A 417 31.43 -24.67 -3.48
CA SER A 417 30.82 -23.40 -3.90
C SER A 417 29.50 -23.67 -4.61
N THR A 418 28.39 -23.58 -3.90
CA THR A 418 27.06 -23.83 -4.48
C THR A 418 26.57 -22.67 -5.34
N VAL A 419 25.60 -22.92 -6.22
CA VAL A 419 24.92 -21.85 -6.99
C VAL A 419 24.34 -20.79 -6.05
N ASN A 420 23.78 -21.20 -4.91
CA ASN A 420 23.25 -20.30 -3.90
C ASN A 420 24.34 -19.45 -3.22
N ASP A 421 25.52 -20.00 -2.95
CA ASP A 421 26.66 -19.25 -2.41
C ASP A 421 27.10 -18.15 -3.38
N LEU A 422 27.25 -18.48 -4.67
CA LEU A 422 27.62 -17.52 -5.70
C LEU A 422 26.55 -16.44 -5.91
N LEU A 423 25.26 -16.80 -5.86
CA LEU A 423 24.16 -15.83 -5.92
C LEU A 423 24.18 -14.87 -4.73
N LEU A 424 24.53 -15.36 -3.52
CA LEU A 424 24.66 -14.52 -2.33
C LEU A 424 25.90 -13.62 -2.38
N GLU A 425 27.01 -14.11 -2.93
CA GLU A 425 28.19 -13.30 -3.19
C GLU A 425 27.87 -12.19 -4.21
N LEU A 426 27.23 -12.54 -5.33
CA LEU A 426 26.80 -11.58 -6.34
C LEU A 426 25.81 -10.56 -5.76
N TYR A 427 24.85 -11.01 -4.95
CA TYR A 427 23.93 -10.14 -4.23
C TYR A 427 24.68 -9.11 -3.37
N GLY A 428 25.74 -9.51 -2.67
CA GLY A 428 26.59 -8.61 -1.90
C GLY A 428 27.28 -7.55 -2.77
N LYS A 429 27.86 -7.96 -3.90
CA LYS A 429 28.52 -7.05 -4.87
C LYS A 429 27.55 -6.03 -5.46
N VAL A 430 26.39 -6.49 -5.94
CA VAL A 430 25.35 -5.65 -6.54
C VAL A 430 24.71 -4.71 -5.50
N SER A 431 24.59 -5.15 -4.25
CA SER A 431 24.13 -4.31 -3.14
C SER A 431 25.09 -3.16 -2.84
N ALA A 432 26.40 -3.38 -2.96
CA ALA A 432 27.41 -2.34 -2.79
C ALA A 432 27.38 -1.30 -3.93
N THR A 433 27.13 -1.72 -5.18
CA THR A 433 27.00 -0.82 -6.33
C THR A 433 25.60 -0.20 -6.49
N ARG A 434 24.63 -0.62 -5.66
CA ARG A 434 23.24 -0.13 -5.65
C ARG A 434 22.53 -0.23 -7.03
N GLN A 435 22.82 -1.28 -7.79
CA GLN A 435 22.12 -1.55 -9.07
C GLN A 435 20.73 -2.16 -8.82
N TRP A 436 19.71 -1.32 -8.61
CA TRP A 436 18.42 -1.72 -8.05
C TRP A 436 17.65 -2.77 -8.87
N ALA A 437 17.65 -2.72 -10.21
CA ALA A 437 16.97 -3.75 -11.01
C ALA A 437 17.60 -5.13 -10.80
N LEU A 438 18.93 -5.19 -10.73
CA LEU A 438 19.67 -6.43 -10.52
C LEU A 438 19.51 -6.93 -9.08
N ILE A 439 19.46 -6.03 -8.08
CA ILE A 439 19.13 -6.38 -6.69
C ILE A 439 17.74 -7.03 -6.62
N ARG A 440 16.73 -6.44 -7.27
CA ARG A 440 15.36 -7.00 -7.35
C ARG A 440 15.37 -8.39 -7.98
N TYR A 441 16.10 -8.55 -9.08
CA TYR A 441 16.20 -9.81 -9.81
C TYR A 441 16.83 -10.91 -8.97
N ILE A 442 18.03 -10.69 -8.44
CA ILE A 442 18.74 -11.68 -7.60
C ILE A 442 17.96 -11.99 -6.32
N SER A 443 17.33 -10.97 -5.70
CA SER A 443 16.48 -11.19 -4.52
C SER A 443 15.31 -12.10 -4.79
N GLY A 444 14.70 -11.99 -5.97
CA GLY A 444 13.61 -12.87 -6.37
C GLY A 444 14.07 -14.29 -6.70
N ILE A 445 15.27 -14.48 -7.28
CA ILE A 445 15.89 -15.80 -7.48
C ILE A 445 16.11 -16.47 -6.10
N LEU A 446 16.71 -15.74 -5.16
CA LEU A 446 16.97 -16.19 -3.80
C LEU A 446 15.69 -16.33 -2.94
N LYS A 447 14.52 -15.96 -3.47
CA LYS A 447 13.23 -15.92 -2.75
C LYS A 447 13.33 -15.20 -1.39
N LYS A 448 14.09 -14.11 -1.35
CA LYS A 448 14.26 -13.27 -0.15
C LYS A 448 12.89 -12.78 0.32
N LYS A 449 12.61 -12.90 1.62
CA LYS A 449 11.28 -12.60 2.17
C LYS A 449 11.11 -11.09 2.36
N VAL A 450 10.10 -10.52 1.72
CA VAL A 450 9.72 -9.12 1.94
C VAL A 450 9.16 -8.99 3.35
N GLU A 451 9.69 -8.06 4.12
CA GLU A 451 9.25 -7.83 5.49
C GLU A 451 7.77 -7.43 5.53
N ALA A 452 7.03 -8.06 6.46
CA ALA A 452 5.66 -7.68 6.80
C ALA A 452 4.68 -7.65 5.61
N LEU A 453 4.90 -8.44 4.54
CA LEU A 453 4.02 -8.46 3.36
C LEU A 453 2.59 -8.91 3.70
N ASP A 454 2.44 -9.94 4.51
CA ASP A 454 1.16 -10.45 4.99
C ASP A 454 0.48 -9.46 5.95
N GLU A 455 1.26 -8.77 6.80
CA GLU A 455 0.77 -7.65 7.61
C GLU A 455 0.32 -6.46 6.73
N ALA A 456 1.08 -6.11 5.68
CA ALA A 456 0.74 -5.05 4.74
C ALA A 456 -0.59 -5.34 4.02
N CYS A 457 -0.76 -6.57 3.54
CA CYS A 457 -2.01 -7.05 2.96
C CYS A 457 -3.17 -6.97 3.97
N THR A 458 -2.95 -7.43 5.20
CA THR A 458 -3.94 -7.38 6.28
C THR A 458 -4.33 -5.94 6.62
N ASN A 459 -3.35 -5.04 6.70
CA ASN A 459 -3.56 -3.62 7.01
C ASN A 459 -4.45 -2.97 5.94
N LEU A 460 -4.14 -3.15 4.65
CA LEU A 460 -4.95 -2.63 3.56
C LEU A 460 -6.40 -3.15 3.59
N LEU A 461 -6.57 -4.47 3.76
CA LEU A 461 -7.89 -5.10 3.84
C LEU A 461 -8.68 -4.63 5.08
N SER A 462 -8.02 -4.43 6.22
CA SER A 462 -8.65 -3.93 7.45
C SER A 462 -9.14 -2.49 7.32
N HIS A 463 -8.49 -1.69 6.47
CA HIS A 463 -8.93 -0.37 6.05
C HIS A 463 -9.98 -0.41 4.91
N GLN A 464 -10.62 -1.57 4.71
CA GLN A 464 -11.70 -1.79 3.75
C GLN A 464 -11.27 -1.54 2.30
N LYS A 465 -10.00 -1.84 2.00
CA LYS A 465 -9.44 -1.77 0.64
C LYS A 465 -9.27 -3.18 0.08
N HIS A 466 -10.07 -3.53 -0.91
CA HIS A 466 -9.87 -4.74 -1.70
C HIS A 466 -8.61 -4.61 -2.55
N LEU A 467 -7.88 -5.71 -2.72
CA LEU A 467 -6.63 -5.70 -3.48
C LEU A 467 -6.74 -6.60 -4.70
N THR A 468 -6.09 -6.20 -5.78
CA THR A 468 -5.81 -7.10 -6.91
C THR A 468 -4.36 -7.01 -7.34
N VAL A 469 -3.85 -8.14 -7.82
CA VAL A 469 -2.50 -8.27 -8.38
C VAL A 469 -2.58 -8.86 -9.79
N GLY A 470 -1.59 -8.55 -10.63
CA GLY A 470 -1.63 -8.85 -12.06
C GLY A 470 -2.36 -7.78 -12.87
N LEU A 471 -2.36 -7.95 -14.20
CA LEU A 471 -3.00 -7.04 -15.15
C LEU A 471 -4.36 -7.60 -15.62
N PRO A 472 -5.39 -6.75 -15.81
CA PRO A 472 -6.68 -7.19 -16.33
C PRO A 472 -6.63 -7.68 -17.79
N PRO A 473 -7.66 -8.42 -18.24
CA PRO A 473 -8.81 -8.94 -17.46
C PRO A 473 -8.48 -10.24 -16.69
N GLU A 474 -9.41 -10.72 -15.86
CA GLU A 474 -9.36 -12.07 -15.28
C GLU A 474 -9.23 -13.11 -16.43
N PRO A 475 -8.45 -14.21 -16.27
CA PRO A 475 -7.89 -14.76 -15.03
C PRO A 475 -6.46 -14.28 -14.67
N ARG A 476 -5.89 -13.33 -15.44
CA ARG A 476 -4.54 -12.78 -15.20
C ARG A 476 -4.50 -11.88 -13.97
N GLU A 477 -5.57 -11.13 -13.76
CA GLU A 477 -5.80 -10.41 -12.51
C GLU A 477 -6.34 -11.36 -11.44
N LYS A 478 -5.77 -11.31 -10.24
CA LYS A 478 -6.19 -12.10 -9.08
C LYS A 478 -6.67 -11.18 -7.98
N THR A 479 -7.87 -11.46 -7.45
CA THR A 479 -8.47 -10.70 -6.35
C THR A 479 -8.07 -11.29 -5.00
N ILE A 480 -7.64 -10.42 -4.08
CA ILE A 480 -7.37 -10.77 -2.69
C ILE A 480 -8.49 -10.15 -1.85
N SER A 481 -9.41 -10.99 -1.37
CA SER A 481 -10.60 -10.57 -0.60
C SER A 481 -10.46 -10.79 0.90
N ALA A 482 -9.49 -11.59 1.34
CA ALA A 482 -9.24 -11.90 2.74
C ALA A 482 -7.73 -11.94 3.03
N PRO A 483 -7.30 -11.69 4.28
CA PRO A 483 -5.91 -11.81 4.67
C PRO A 483 -5.37 -13.22 4.39
N LEU A 484 -4.26 -13.30 3.67
CA LEU A 484 -3.58 -14.55 3.32
C LEU A 484 -2.26 -14.68 4.08
N PRO A 485 -1.85 -15.89 4.49
CA PRO A 485 -0.51 -16.14 4.99
C PRO A 485 0.56 -15.80 3.94
N TYR A 486 1.75 -15.42 4.40
CA TYR A 486 2.89 -15.05 3.55
C TYR A 486 3.09 -16.00 2.35
N ASP A 487 3.24 -17.30 2.60
CA ASP A 487 3.58 -18.26 1.54
C ASP A 487 2.46 -18.43 0.50
N GLN A 488 1.18 -18.26 0.91
CA GLN A 488 0.05 -18.29 -0.03
C GLN A 488 -0.02 -17.01 -0.85
N LEU A 489 0.24 -15.86 -0.22
CA LEU A 489 0.24 -14.56 -0.85
C LEU A 489 1.36 -14.46 -1.91
N THR A 490 2.58 -14.89 -1.60
CA THR A 490 3.69 -14.90 -2.56
C THR A 490 3.39 -15.78 -3.77
N ARG A 491 2.84 -16.99 -3.58
CA ARG A 491 2.44 -17.87 -4.69
C ARG A 491 1.40 -17.22 -5.60
N LEU A 492 0.39 -16.57 -5.01
CA LEU A 492 -0.65 -15.86 -5.76
C LEU A 492 -0.05 -14.72 -6.59
N ILE A 493 0.91 -13.96 -6.03
CA ILE A 493 1.61 -12.88 -6.76
C ILE A 493 2.48 -13.45 -7.89
N ASP A 494 3.19 -14.55 -7.67
CA ASP A 494 4.03 -15.20 -8.68
C ASP A 494 3.18 -15.72 -9.85
N GLU A 495 2.03 -16.33 -9.56
CA GLU A 495 1.06 -16.78 -10.56
C GLU A 495 0.50 -15.60 -11.37
N ALA A 496 0.08 -14.52 -10.71
CA ALA A 496 -0.42 -13.31 -11.36
C ALA A 496 0.65 -12.60 -12.21
N SER A 497 1.92 -12.72 -11.81
CA SER A 497 3.08 -12.17 -12.52
C SER A 497 3.56 -13.05 -13.68
N LYS A 498 2.84 -14.13 -14.03
CA LYS A 498 3.26 -15.12 -15.05
C LYS A 498 4.68 -15.66 -14.81
N LYS A 499 5.07 -15.85 -13.55
CA LYS A 499 6.44 -16.25 -13.14
C LYS A 499 7.55 -15.26 -13.51
N ASN A 500 7.21 -14.01 -13.84
CA ASN A 500 8.21 -12.95 -13.95
C ASN A 500 8.67 -12.53 -12.54
N ILE A 501 9.91 -12.90 -12.22
CA ILE A 501 10.52 -12.73 -10.89
C ILE A 501 10.59 -11.26 -10.48
N THR A 502 11.01 -10.38 -11.39
CA THR A 502 11.22 -8.96 -11.08
C THR A 502 9.89 -8.25 -10.85
N VAL A 503 8.87 -8.55 -11.65
CA VAL A 503 7.51 -8.00 -11.49
C VAL A 503 6.85 -8.50 -10.20
N SER A 504 7.10 -9.76 -9.82
CA SER A 504 6.62 -10.29 -8.53
C SER A 504 7.21 -9.52 -7.36
N VAL A 505 8.53 -9.33 -7.33
CA VAL A 505 9.22 -8.56 -6.27
C VAL A 505 8.72 -7.11 -6.24
N LEU A 506 8.60 -6.46 -7.40
CA LEU A 506 8.06 -5.10 -7.50
C LEU A 506 6.62 -5.01 -6.97
N THR A 507 5.77 -5.99 -7.28
CA THR A 507 4.38 -6.06 -6.78
C THR A 507 4.34 -6.16 -5.26
N GLN A 508 5.25 -6.94 -4.67
CA GLN A 508 5.37 -7.06 -3.21
C GLN A 508 5.84 -5.73 -2.58
N GLU A 509 6.83 -5.05 -3.17
CA GLU A 509 7.27 -3.71 -2.72
C GLU A 509 6.12 -2.68 -2.74
N ILE A 510 5.43 -2.57 -3.87
CA ILE A 510 4.32 -1.61 -4.02
C ILE A 510 3.21 -1.89 -2.99
N MET A 511 2.91 -3.16 -2.71
CA MET A 511 1.94 -3.53 -1.67
C MET A 511 2.36 -3.02 -0.29
N VAL A 512 3.64 -3.19 0.07
CA VAL A 512 4.19 -2.66 1.33
C VAL A 512 4.11 -1.12 1.35
N TYR A 513 4.47 -0.43 0.27
CA TYR A 513 4.40 1.03 0.21
C TYR A 513 2.96 1.57 0.33
N LEU A 514 1.99 0.91 -0.31
CA LEU A 514 0.57 1.22 -0.15
C LEU A 514 0.13 1.08 1.31
N ALA A 515 0.57 0.02 1.99
CA ALA A 515 0.30 -0.18 3.41
C ALA A 515 0.98 0.88 4.30
N MET A 516 2.19 1.34 3.95
CA MET A 516 2.82 2.47 4.64
C MET A 516 2.01 3.75 4.47
N TYR A 517 1.50 4.04 3.26
CA TYR A 517 0.70 5.23 2.98
C TYR A 517 -0.67 5.21 3.65
N ILE A 518 -1.39 4.08 3.65
CA ILE A 518 -2.73 4.06 4.26
C ILE A 518 -2.68 4.30 5.76
N ARG A 519 -1.59 3.90 6.42
CA ARG A 519 -1.33 4.13 7.84
C ARG A 519 -0.97 5.58 8.15
N THR A 520 -0.19 6.23 7.28
CA THR A 520 0.37 7.57 7.53
C THR A 520 -0.49 8.69 6.94
N GLN A 521 -1.11 8.46 5.79
CA GLN A 521 -1.90 9.42 5.02
C GLN A 521 -3.15 8.73 4.42
N PRO A 522 -4.13 8.27 5.24
CA PRO A 522 -5.31 7.56 4.76
C PRO A 522 -6.17 8.37 3.77
N ALA A 523 -6.09 9.70 3.81
CA ALA A 523 -6.81 10.59 2.90
C ALA A 523 -6.44 10.39 1.42
N LEU A 524 -5.24 9.87 1.11
CA LEU A 524 -4.83 9.54 -0.27
C LEU A 524 -5.73 8.45 -0.91
N PHE A 525 -6.44 7.68 -0.08
CA PHE A 525 -7.29 6.56 -0.48
C PHE A 525 -8.78 6.86 -0.32
N ALA A 526 -9.17 8.14 -0.21
CA ALA A 526 -10.56 8.54 -0.14
C ALA A 526 -11.33 8.02 -1.37
N GLU A 527 -12.51 7.43 -1.13
CA GLU A 527 -13.39 6.84 -2.17
C GLU A 527 -12.79 5.78 -3.10
N MET A 528 -11.57 5.30 -2.83
CA MET A 528 -10.95 4.19 -3.55
C MET A 528 -11.18 2.90 -2.74
N PHE A 529 -12.11 2.02 -3.11
CA PHE A 529 -12.35 0.78 -2.35
C PHE A 529 -11.56 -0.42 -2.88
N ARG A 530 -11.10 -0.38 -4.13
CA ARG A 530 -10.28 -1.43 -4.74
C ARG A 530 -8.97 -0.87 -5.29
N LEU A 531 -7.84 -1.39 -4.80
CA LEU A 531 -6.50 -1.05 -5.25
C LEU A 531 -5.98 -2.11 -6.22
N ARG A 532 -5.80 -1.71 -7.48
CA ARG A 532 -5.35 -2.59 -8.56
C ARG A 532 -3.85 -2.42 -8.78
N ILE A 533 -3.05 -3.21 -8.07
CA ILE A 533 -1.60 -3.01 -7.98
C ILE A 533 -0.92 -3.13 -9.36
N GLY A 534 -1.38 -4.05 -10.22
CA GLY A 534 -0.84 -4.17 -11.58
C GLY A 534 -1.10 -2.94 -12.45
N LEU A 535 -2.28 -2.32 -12.37
CA LEU A 535 -2.58 -1.08 -13.08
C LEU A 535 -1.80 0.11 -12.51
N ILE A 536 -1.59 0.15 -11.19
CA ILE A 536 -0.73 1.16 -10.54
C ILE A 536 0.69 1.08 -11.11
N ILE A 537 1.27 -0.11 -11.23
CA ILE A 537 2.59 -0.31 -11.82
C ILE A 537 2.62 0.13 -13.29
N GLN A 538 1.59 -0.22 -14.07
CA GLN A 538 1.50 0.20 -15.47
C GLN A 538 1.42 1.72 -15.62
N VAL A 539 0.65 2.38 -14.75
CA VAL A 539 0.59 3.84 -14.66
C VAL A 539 1.97 4.40 -14.33
N MET A 540 2.66 3.86 -13.32
CA MET A 540 4.03 4.29 -12.97
C MET A 540 4.99 4.23 -14.17
N ALA A 541 4.98 3.14 -14.94
CA ALA A 541 5.80 3.00 -16.14
C ALA A 541 5.41 4.02 -17.23
N THR A 542 4.11 4.19 -17.47
CA THR A 542 3.60 5.13 -18.49
C THR A 542 3.93 6.58 -18.14
N GLU A 543 3.83 6.94 -16.86
CA GLU A 543 4.20 8.26 -16.35
C GLU A 543 5.70 8.55 -16.50
N LEU A 544 6.55 7.55 -16.27
CA LEU A 544 7.98 7.66 -16.55
C LEU A 544 8.27 7.81 -18.05
N ALA A 545 7.59 7.03 -18.91
CA ALA A 545 7.76 7.11 -20.36
C ALA A 545 7.46 8.53 -20.88
N GLN A 546 6.36 9.12 -20.42
CA GLN A 546 5.97 10.48 -20.78
C GLN A 546 6.95 11.51 -20.24
N SER A 547 7.28 11.43 -18.95
CA SER A 547 8.14 12.43 -18.32
C SER A 547 9.57 12.41 -18.85
N LEU A 548 10.08 11.23 -19.21
CA LEU A 548 11.43 11.05 -19.78
C LEU A 548 11.46 11.11 -21.31
N SER A 549 10.30 11.23 -21.96
CA SER A 549 10.15 11.16 -23.43
C SER A 549 10.85 9.92 -24.03
N CYS A 550 10.68 8.76 -23.38
CA CYS A 550 11.34 7.51 -23.77
C CYS A 550 10.35 6.42 -24.19
N SER A 551 10.87 5.35 -24.79
CA SER A 551 10.07 4.19 -25.18
C SER A 551 9.48 3.49 -23.94
N ALA A 552 8.41 2.71 -24.12
CA ALA A 552 7.77 1.96 -23.03
C ALA A 552 8.72 0.92 -22.40
N GLU A 553 9.64 0.36 -23.19
CA GLU A 553 10.66 -0.59 -22.75
C GLU A 553 11.69 0.12 -21.85
N GLU A 554 12.26 1.24 -22.32
CA GLU A 554 13.18 2.07 -21.53
C GLU A 554 12.54 2.58 -20.23
N ALA A 555 11.25 2.93 -20.28
CA ALA A 555 10.52 3.38 -19.10
C ALA A 555 10.34 2.27 -18.06
N THR A 556 10.08 1.04 -18.52
CA THR A 556 9.97 -0.14 -17.65
C THR A 556 11.33 -0.48 -17.03
N GLU A 557 12.40 -0.40 -17.81
CA GLU A 557 13.76 -0.57 -17.30
C GLU A 557 14.11 0.51 -16.26
N SER A 558 13.78 1.77 -16.57
CA SER A 558 13.98 2.90 -15.66
C SER A 558 13.20 2.71 -14.35
N LEU A 559 11.94 2.23 -14.42
CA LEU A 559 11.13 1.91 -13.25
C LEU A 559 11.79 0.85 -12.37
N MET A 560 12.32 -0.21 -12.99
CA MET A 560 13.01 -1.30 -12.29
C MET A 560 14.33 -0.86 -11.66
N ASN A 561 14.96 0.17 -12.20
CA ASN A 561 16.19 0.77 -11.67
C ASN A 561 15.96 1.87 -10.62
N LEU A 562 14.71 2.23 -10.31
CA LEU A 562 14.44 3.19 -9.24
C LEU A 562 14.80 2.63 -7.87
N SER A 563 15.45 3.43 -7.03
CA SER A 563 15.64 3.06 -5.62
C SER A 563 14.29 2.91 -4.90
N PRO A 564 14.22 2.13 -3.82
CA PRO A 564 13.01 2.00 -3.00
C PRO A 564 12.35 3.33 -2.64
N SER A 565 13.12 4.35 -2.23
CA SER A 565 12.56 5.66 -1.85
C SER A 565 12.04 6.46 -3.06
N HIS A 566 12.70 6.38 -4.22
CA HIS A 566 12.20 7.02 -5.44
C HIS A 566 10.94 6.32 -5.97
N LEU A 567 10.89 4.99 -5.93
CA LEU A 567 9.71 4.21 -6.30
C LEU A 567 8.52 4.55 -5.38
N LYS A 568 8.77 4.61 -4.06
CA LYS A 568 7.77 5.06 -3.08
C LYS A 568 7.32 6.51 -3.33
N SER A 569 8.21 7.41 -3.70
CA SER A 569 7.88 8.82 -4.00
C SER A 569 7.05 8.94 -5.28
N LEU A 570 7.41 8.21 -6.34
CA LEU A 570 6.61 8.13 -7.56
C LEU A 570 5.18 7.67 -7.28
N LEU A 571 5.03 6.64 -6.43
CA LEU A 571 3.73 6.16 -5.99
C LEU A 571 2.93 7.25 -5.25
N HIS A 572 3.58 8.05 -4.39
CA HIS A 572 2.91 9.17 -3.71
C HIS A 572 2.38 10.21 -4.70
N HIS A 573 3.18 10.57 -5.71
CA HIS A 573 2.76 11.56 -6.69
C HIS A 573 1.56 11.06 -7.51
N ILE A 574 1.55 9.79 -7.90
CA ILE A 574 0.41 9.17 -8.60
C ILE A 574 -0.83 9.13 -7.69
N LEU A 575 -0.68 8.74 -6.44
CA LEU A 575 -1.79 8.71 -5.48
C LEU A 575 -2.26 10.11 -5.05
N SER A 576 -1.41 11.11 -5.03
CA SER A 576 -1.83 12.49 -4.72
C SER A 576 -2.46 13.19 -5.93
N GLY A 577 -2.18 12.71 -7.15
CA GLY A 577 -2.66 13.32 -8.38
C GLY A 577 -2.09 14.73 -8.63
N LYS A 578 -1.03 15.11 -7.90
CA LYS A 578 -0.26 16.34 -8.14
C LYS A 578 0.65 16.15 -9.36
N GLU A 579 0.87 17.22 -10.12
CA GLU A 579 1.89 17.24 -11.17
C GLU A 579 3.28 17.17 -10.55
N PHE A 580 4.18 16.43 -11.20
CA PHE A 580 5.57 16.27 -10.77
C PHE A 580 6.47 16.21 -12.01
N GLY A 581 7.69 16.71 -11.87
CA GLY A 581 8.70 16.69 -12.92
C GLY A 581 9.65 15.53 -12.69
N VAL A 582 9.98 14.81 -13.75
CA VAL A 582 11.02 13.77 -13.72
C VAL A 582 12.14 14.22 -14.64
N GLU A 583 13.34 14.39 -14.09
CA GLU A 583 14.52 14.76 -14.85
C GLU A 583 15.56 13.65 -14.74
N ARG A 584 16.20 13.29 -15.88
CA ARG A 584 17.43 12.49 -15.85
C ARG A 584 18.50 13.35 -15.21
N SER A 585 18.97 12.98 -14.02
CA SER A 585 20.10 13.68 -13.42
C SER A 585 21.37 13.24 -14.14
N VAL A 586 21.91 14.12 -14.98
CA VAL A 586 23.26 13.97 -15.53
C VAL A 586 24.22 14.53 -14.48
N ARG A 587 24.52 13.76 -13.44
CA ARG A 587 25.74 14.04 -12.66
C ARG A 587 26.90 13.47 -13.46
N VAL A 588 27.67 14.34 -14.09
CA VAL A 588 28.94 14.01 -14.76
C VAL A 588 29.95 13.65 -13.68
N THR A 589 29.88 12.43 -13.17
CA THR A 589 30.91 11.75 -12.36
C THR A 589 30.64 10.26 -12.53
N ASP A 590 31.51 9.61 -13.30
CA ASP A 590 31.55 8.20 -13.72
C ASP A 590 30.58 7.70 -14.83
N PRO A 591 31.12 7.22 -15.98
CA PRO A 591 30.34 6.60 -17.06
C PRO A 591 29.86 5.16 -16.75
N THR A 592 30.06 4.66 -15.53
CA THR A 592 29.67 3.31 -15.09
C THR A 592 28.37 3.27 -14.29
N MET A 593 27.79 4.43 -13.95
CA MET A 593 26.48 4.50 -13.27
C MET A 593 25.35 4.79 -14.25
N ALA A 594 24.28 3.99 -14.19
CA ALA A 594 23.05 4.25 -14.92
C ALA A 594 22.50 5.65 -14.57
N PRO A 595 21.93 6.41 -15.53
CA PRO A 595 21.46 7.76 -15.29
C PRO A 595 20.43 7.77 -14.15
N ALA A 596 20.77 8.45 -13.05
CA ALA A 596 19.90 8.50 -11.89
C ALA A 596 18.67 9.37 -12.21
N VAL A 597 17.49 8.76 -12.18
CA VAL A 597 16.21 9.48 -12.33
C VAL A 597 15.93 10.25 -11.04
N SER A 598 15.78 11.57 -11.14
CA SER A 598 15.39 12.41 -10.02
C SER A 598 13.94 12.88 -10.18
N ILE A 599 13.16 12.71 -9.12
CA ILE A 599 11.74 13.12 -9.07
C ILE A 599 11.67 14.40 -8.26
N ARG A 600 11.21 15.50 -8.86
CA ARG A 600 11.02 16.80 -8.19
C ARG A 600 9.54 17.16 -8.15
N GLU A 601 9.09 17.66 -7.01
CA GLU A 601 7.77 18.30 -6.90
C GLU A 601 7.84 19.63 -7.68
N VAL A 602 7.06 19.74 -8.76
CA VAL A 602 6.89 21.01 -9.46
C VAL A 602 5.89 21.81 -8.63
N GLY A 603 6.23 23.07 -8.29
CA GLY A 603 5.36 23.94 -7.51
C GLY A 603 3.95 24.06 -8.11
N PRO A 604 2.94 24.48 -7.34
CA PRO A 604 1.54 24.44 -7.75
C PRO A 604 1.26 25.40 -8.92
N VAL A 605 1.48 24.95 -10.15
CA VAL A 605 0.95 25.59 -11.35
C VAL A 605 -0.48 25.07 -11.53
N GLY A 606 -1.42 25.70 -10.82
CA GLY A 606 -2.80 25.81 -11.31
C GLY A 606 -3.77 24.61 -11.23
N ALA A 607 -3.53 23.54 -10.47
CA ALA A 607 -4.43 22.36 -10.52
C ALA A 607 -4.91 21.78 -9.16
N THR A 608 -5.27 22.59 -8.15
CA THR A 608 -5.84 22.05 -6.88
C THR A 608 -7.04 22.81 -6.29
N LYS A 609 -7.97 23.33 -7.12
CA LYS A 609 -9.29 23.83 -6.63
C LYS A 609 -10.51 23.45 -7.48
N THR A 610 -10.39 22.52 -8.42
CA THR A 610 -11.46 22.26 -9.43
C THR A 610 -12.57 21.31 -8.97
N GLU A 611 -12.38 20.49 -7.93
CA GLU A 611 -13.41 19.52 -7.48
C GLU A 611 -14.70 20.15 -6.93
N ARG A 612 -14.72 21.44 -6.58
CA ARG A 612 -15.91 22.11 -6.04
C ARG A 612 -16.46 23.24 -6.91
N ALA A 613 -15.65 23.81 -7.80
CA ALA A 613 -16.07 24.97 -8.59
C ALA A 613 -16.88 24.59 -9.84
N GLY A 614 -16.52 23.50 -10.52
CA GLY A 614 -17.13 23.12 -11.80
C GLY A 614 -18.63 22.79 -11.68
N ILE A 615 -18.99 21.92 -10.73
CA ILE A 615 -20.38 21.44 -10.58
C ILE A 615 -21.30 22.51 -9.97
N VAL A 616 -20.81 23.31 -9.01
CA VAL A 616 -21.60 24.41 -8.42
C VAL A 616 -21.88 25.50 -9.46
N ARG A 617 -20.90 25.80 -10.33
CA ARG A 617 -21.06 26.75 -11.43
C ARG A 617 -22.01 26.22 -12.51
N LEU A 618 -21.94 24.92 -12.80
CA LEU A 618 -22.90 24.25 -13.70
C LEU A 618 -24.32 24.25 -13.13
N LYS A 619 -24.49 24.05 -11.81
CA LYS A 619 -25.79 24.15 -11.13
C LYS A 619 -26.38 25.56 -11.22
N SER A 620 -25.57 26.61 -11.06
CA SER A 620 -26.02 28.00 -11.24
C SER A 620 -26.31 28.35 -12.70
N GLU A 621 -25.57 27.79 -13.67
CA GLU A 621 -25.81 28.00 -15.10
C GLU A 621 -27.05 27.25 -15.59
N ILE A 622 -27.32 26.04 -15.09
CA ILE A 622 -28.55 25.28 -15.38
C ILE A 622 -29.78 25.94 -14.76
N GLN A 623 -29.67 26.54 -13.56
CA GLN A 623 -30.76 27.33 -12.97
C GLN A 623 -31.09 28.59 -13.79
N LEU A 624 -30.11 29.18 -14.48
CA LEU A 624 -30.28 30.36 -15.33
C LEU A 624 -30.95 30.06 -16.68
N VAL A 625 -30.86 28.81 -17.17
CA VAL A 625 -31.54 28.35 -18.40
C VAL A 625 -33.04 28.12 -18.17
N GLY A 626 -33.50 28.03 -16.91
CA GLY A 626 -34.92 27.89 -16.55
C GLY A 626 -35.79 29.15 -16.70
N LEU A 627 -35.25 30.29 -17.18
CA LEU A 627 -35.97 31.58 -17.25
C LEU A 627 -36.19 32.15 -18.66
N PHE A 628 -35.94 31.40 -19.73
CA PHE A 628 -36.26 31.85 -21.09
C PHE A 628 -37.02 30.79 -21.89
N LEU A 629 -38.34 30.81 -21.74
CA LEU A 629 -39.28 30.27 -22.73
C LEU A 629 -39.77 31.43 -23.62
N PRO A 630 -39.81 31.27 -24.95
CA PRO A 630 -40.28 32.32 -25.85
C PRO A 630 -41.81 32.30 -25.95
N GLN A 631 -42.48 33.41 -25.61
CA GLN A 631 -43.84 33.67 -26.07
C GLN A 631 -43.81 33.93 -27.58
N GLY A 632 -44.66 33.22 -28.33
CA GLY A 632 -44.81 33.38 -29.76
C GLY A 632 -45.30 34.78 -30.16
N GLY A 633 -44.80 35.28 -31.27
CA GLY A 633 -45.29 36.52 -31.89
C GLY A 633 -44.34 37.13 -32.91
N ASN A 634 -44.49 36.71 -34.16
CA ASN A 634 -44.14 37.37 -35.42
C ASN A 634 -42.70 37.80 -35.70
N ALA A 635 -42.25 37.34 -36.87
CA ALA A 635 -41.03 37.73 -37.56
C ALA A 635 -40.93 39.24 -37.79
N SER A 636 -39.78 39.82 -37.41
CA SER A 636 -38.96 40.67 -38.29
C SER A 636 -37.69 41.09 -37.57
N SER A 637 -36.61 41.15 -38.36
CA SER A 637 -35.23 41.53 -38.04
C SER A 637 -35.03 42.51 -36.89
N LEU A 638 -34.01 42.28 -36.04
CA LEU A 638 -33.21 43.36 -35.45
C LEU A 638 -31.81 42.88 -35.02
N THR A 639 -30.84 43.50 -35.69
CA THR A 639 -29.46 43.86 -35.35
C THR A 639 -28.91 43.58 -33.95
N THR A 640 -27.71 42.99 -33.95
CA THR A 640 -26.74 42.87 -32.85
C THR A 640 -26.36 44.21 -32.23
N VAL A 641 -26.56 44.36 -30.92
CA VAL A 641 -25.90 45.37 -30.09
C VAL A 641 -24.85 44.68 -29.22
N SER A 642 -23.60 45.00 -29.50
CA SER A 642 -22.41 44.65 -28.71
C SER A 642 -22.32 45.55 -27.48
N VAL A 643 -22.08 44.97 -26.30
CA VAL A 643 -21.61 45.72 -25.13
C VAL A 643 -20.27 45.16 -24.71
N SER A 644 -19.23 45.97 -24.96
CA SER A 644 -17.84 45.75 -24.58
C SER A 644 -17.58 46.34 -23.20
N PHE A 645 -16.82 45.65 -22.35
CA PHE A 645 -16.16 46.25 -21.20
C PHE A 645 -14.67 45.89 -21.21
N SER A 646 -13.83 46.91 -21.32
CA SER A 646 -12.37 46.86 -21.16
C SER A 646 -11.98 47.33 -19.75
N PRO A 647 -10.89 46.82 -19.15
CA PRO A 647 -10.12 47.58 -18.19
C PRO A 647 -8.81 48.10 -18.82
N GLN A 648 -8.53 49.38 -18.58
CA GLN A 648 -7.39 50.15 -19.06
C GLN A 648 -6.12 49.88 -18.23
N PHE A 649 -4.98 49.66 -18.88
CA PHE A 649 -3.64 50.13 -18.49
C PHE A 649 -2.78 50.29 -19.77
N PRO A 650 -1.84 51.26 -19.83
CA PRO A 650 -1.26 51.73 -21.10
C PRO A 650 -0.08 50.87 -21.59
N PRO A 651 0.15 50.74 -22.91
CA PRO A 651 1.32 50.06 -23.42
C PRO A 651 2.51 51.03 -23.50
N ARG A 652 3.68 50.57 -23.07
CA ARG A 652 4.96 51.23 -23.35
C ARG A 652 5.59 50.49 -24.54
N GLU A 653 5.73 51.19 -25.65
CA GLU A 653 6.31 50.69 -26.89
C GLU A 653 7.73 50.14 -26.67
N ARG A 654 7.97 48.90 -27.11
CA ARG A 654 9.30 48.43 -27.52
C ARG A 654 9.17 47.82 -28.91
N THR A 655 9.85 48.48 -29.83
CA THR A 655 9.94 48.21 -31.26
C THR A 655 10.50 46.81 -31.50
N LEU A 656 9.73 45.97 -32.20
CA LEU A 656 10.20 44.72 -32.80
C LEU A 656 10.93 45.05 -34.10
N SER A 657 12.24 44.93 -34.10
CA SER A 657 13.02 44.68 -35.31
C SER A 657 14.19 43.78 -34.96
N GLY A 658 14.14 42.54 -35.41
CA GLY A 658 15.22 41.59 -35.25
C GLY A 658 14.75 40.15 -35.07
N MET A 659 14.79 39.41 -36.18
CA MET A 659 15.00 37.95 -36.25
C MET A 659 13.77 37.06 -36.10
N LEU A 660 13.21 36.73 -37.27
CA LEU A 660 12.56 35.45 -37.57
C LEU A 660 13.54 34.31 -37.30
N GLU A 661 13.35 33.60 -36.19
CA GLU A 661 13.66 32.17 -36.01
C GLU A 661 13.23 31.75 -34.59
N GLU A 662 11.97 31.35 -34.41
CA GLU A 662 11.55 30.64 -33.20
C GLU A 662 10.56 29.54 -33.57
N GLY A 663 10.93 28.32 -33.18
CA GLY A 663 10.17 27.10 -33.43
C GLY A 663 8.79 27.10 -32.78
N LEU A 664 7.91 26.34 -33.40
CA LEU A 664 6.57 26.01 -32.94
C LEU A 664 6.59 25.56 -31.47
N ALA A 665 6.31 26.48 -30.53
CA ALA A 665 6.13 26.14 -29.13
C ALA A 665 4.87 25.26 -29.01
N LYS A 666 5.05 23.94 -28.91
CA LYS A 666 3.97 23.01 -28.54
C LYS A 666 3.38 23.48 -27.21
N ASP A 667 2.08 23.77 -27.21
CA ASP A 667 1.35 24.18 -26.01
C ASP A 667 1.51 23.09 -24.94
N THR A 668 2.15 23.43 -23.83
CA THR A 668 2.57 22.49 -22.76
C THR A 668 1.38 21.89 -21.99
N ARG A 669 0.16 22.24 -22.38
CA ARG A 669 -1.12 21.86 -21.75
C ARG A 669 -1.85 20.72 -22.46
N GLN A 670 -1.40 20.34 -23.66
CA GLN A 670 -2.00 19.22 -24.40
C GLN A 670 -1.68 17.88 -23.71
N GLY A 671 -2.69 17.05 -23.48
CA GLY A 671 -2.63 15.74 -22.84
C GLY A 671 -2.87 15.75 -21.32
N GLN A 672 -3.05 16.92 -20.70
CA GLN A 672 -3.17 17.06 -19.24
C GLN A 672 -4.42 16.36 -18.69
N TRP A 673 -5.58 16.54 -19.34
CA TRP A 673 -6.84 15.97 -18.85
C TRP A 673 -6.96 14.50 -19.21
N GLN A 674 -6.46 14.10 -20.38
CA GLN A 674 -6.40 12.70 -20.75
C GLN A 674 -5.55 11.91 -19.76
N ARG A 675 -4.38 12.46 -19.38
CA ARG A 675 -3.52 11.91 -18.34
C ARG A 675 -4.26 11.80 -17.01
N ARG A 676 -4.92 12.87 -16.56
CA ARG A 676 -5.67 12.87 -15.29
C ARG A 676 -6.77 11.80 -15.26
N ARG A 677 -7.52 11.65 -16.36
CA ARG A 677 -8.55 10.61 -16.50
C ARG A 677 -7.97 9.20 -16.50
N ARG A 678 -6.82 8.98 -17.15
CA ARG A 678 -6.08 7.71 -17.11
C ARG A 678 -5.68 7.34 -15.69
N LEU A 679 -5.14 8.30 -14.94
CA LEU A 679 -4.74 8.11 -13.54
C LEU A 679 -5.95 7.75 -12.66
N ASP A 680 -6.96 8.61 -12.62
CA ASP A 680 -8.13 8.42 -11.75
C ASP A 680 -8.91 7.15 -12.14
N GLY A 681 -9.05 6.87 -13.45
CA GLY A 681 -9.67 5.64 -13.94
C GLY A 681 -8.90 4.38 -13.54
N SER A 682 -7.57 4.39 -13.63
CA SER A 682 -6.72 3.23 -13.25
C SER A 682 -6.72 2.99 -11.74
N LEU A 683 -6.81 4.06 -10.95
CA LEU A 683 -6.89 4.04 -9.49
C LEU A 683 -8.30 3.77 -8.95
N ASN A 684 -9.31 3.65 -9.81
CA ASN A 684 -10.73 3.59 -9.43
C ASN A 684 -11.14 4.75 -8.50
N ARG A 685 -10.60 5.94 -8.77
CA ARG A 685 -10.89 7.13 -7.98
C ARG A 685 -12.17 7.79 -8.48
N VAL A 686 -13.08 8.02 -7.55
CA VAL A 686 -14.33 8.75 -7.80
C VAL A 686 -14.46 9.92 -6.81
N PRO A 687 -15.26 10.96 -7.13
CA PRO A 687 -15.44 12.09 -6.21
C PRO A 687 -16.13 11.71 -4.90
N VAL A 688 -15.88 12.49 -3.84
CA VAL A 688 -16.47 12.28 -2.51
C VAL A 688 -18.00 12.21 -2.57
N GLY A 689 -18.55 11.15 -1.98
CA GLY A 689 -19.99 10.88 -1.96
C GLY A 689 -20.56 10.37 -3.28
N PHE A 690 -19.72 9.97 -4.24
CA PHE A 690 -20.17 9.42 -5.53
C PHE A 690 -21.17 8.27 -5.35
N TYR A 691 -20.85 7.28 -4.53
CA TYR A 691 -21.72 6.11 -4.31
C TYR A 691 -23.09 6.50 -3.72
N GLN A 692 -23.10 7.43 -2.76
CA GLN A 692 -24.35 7.94 -2.19
C GLN A 692 -25.21 8.67 -3.23
N LYS A 693 -24.58 9.31 -4.22
CA LYS A 693 -25.31 9.93 -5.32
C LYS A 693 -25.82 8.90 -6.32
N VAL A 694 -25.06 7.85 -6.62
CA VAL A 694 -25.52 6.71 -7.44
C VAL A 694 -26.74 6.06 -6.80
N TRP A 695 -26.74 5.89 -5.48
CA TRP A 695 -27.89 5.41 -4.73
C TRP A 695 -29.15 6.25 -4.99
N ARG A 696 -29.03 7.59 -4.91
CA ARG A 696 -30.15 8.51 -5.18
C ARG A 696 -30.66 8.41 -6.62
N ILE A 697 -29.76 8.18 -7.59
CA ILE A 697 -30.17 7.95 -8.98
C ILE A 697 -31.01 6.67 -9.07
N LEU A 698 -30.56 5.56 -8.47
CA LEU A 698 -31.26 4.28 -8.48
C LEU A 698 -32.62 4.31 -7.78
N GLN A 699 -32.85 5.25 -6.86
CA GLN A 699 -34.19 5.48 -6.28
C GLN A 699 -35.20 5.99 -7.31
N LYS A 700 -34.74 6.61 -8.40
CA LYS A 700 -35.57 7.26 -9.41
C LYS A 700 -35.59 6.54 -10.76
N CYS A 701 -34.82 5.49 -10.96
CA CYS A 701 -34.78 4.74 -12.23
C CYS A 701 -34.84 3.22 -12.01
N HIS A 702 -35.09 2.44 -13.06
CA HIS A 702 -35.11 0.97 -12.93
C HIS A 702 -33.70 0.38 -12.72
N GLY A 703 -32.68 1.07 -13.21
CA GLY A 703 -31.28 0.71 -13.04
C GLY A 703 -30.36 1.57 -13.91
N LEU A 704 -29.05 1.42 -13.71
CA LEU A 704 -28.02 1.99 -14.57
C LEU A 704 -27.38 0.87 -15.40
N SER A 705 -27.24 1.07 -16.70
CA SER A 705 -26.51 0.17 -17.59
C SER A 705 -25.16 0.79 -17.98
N VAL A 706 -24.09 0.01 -17.86
CA VAL A 706 -22.74 0.36 -18.31
C VAL A 706 -22.23 -0.79 -19.18
N GLU A 707 -22.02 -0.55 -20.47
CA GLU A 707 -21.51 -1.56 -21.42
C GLU A 707 -22.31 -2.88 -21.38
N GLY A 708 -23.64 -2.78 -21.32
CA GLY A 708 -24.56 -3.93 -21.26
C GLY A 708 -24.72 -4.57 -19.88
N PHE A 709 -23.97 -4.12 -18.87
CA PHE A 709 -24.12 -4.60 -17.49
C PHE A 709 -25.02 -3.70 -16.67
N ILE A 710 -26.00 -4.31 -16.02
CA ILE A 710 -27.05 -3.58 -15.30
C ILE A 710 -26.76 -3.57 -13.80
N LEU A 711 -26.81 -2.38 -13.23
CA LEU A 711 -26.93 -2.11 -11.80
C LEU A 711 -28.41 -1.84 -11.49
N PRO A 712 -29.17 -2.83 -11.00
CA PRO A 712 -30.62 -2.70 -10.84
C PRO A 712 -30.96 -1.86 -9.60
N SER A 713 -32.13 -1.22 -9.64
CA SER A 713 -32.71 -0.52 -8.49
C SER A 713 -33.03 -1.46 -7.32
N SER A 714 -33.28 -2.76 -7.57
CA SER A 714 -33.52 -3.74 -6.50
C SER A 714 -32.39 -3.82 -5.48
N THR A 715 -31.15 -3.52 -5.88
CA THR A 715 -29.99 -3.45 -4.99
C THR A 715 -30.20 -2.48 -3.83
N ILE A 716 -31.00 -1.42 -4.03
CA ILE A 716 -31.28 -0.43 -2.97
C ILE A 716 -32.23 -0.97 -1.88
N LYS A 717 -32.94 -2.07 -2.14
CA LYS A 717 -33.82 -2.72 -1.16
C LYS A 717 -33.04 -3.60 -0.17
N GLU A 718 -31.84 -4.03 -0.55
CA GLU A 718 -31.03 -4.99 0.22
C GLU A 718 -29.84 -4.34 0.94
N MET A 719 -29.51 -3.09 0.61
CA MET A 719 -28.30 -2.40 1.09
C MET A 719 -28.65 -1.01 1.64
N THR A 720 -27.66 -0.21 2.03
CA THR A 720 -27.85 1.20 2.40
C THR A 720 -26.85 2.10 1.69
N PRO A 721 -27.12 3.42 1.52
CA PRO A 721 -26.25 4.32 0.75
C PRO A 721 -24.83 4.50 1.32
N GLY A 722 -24.63 4.18 2.60
CA GLY A 722 -23.33 4.25 3.27
C GLY A 722 -22.59 2.91 3.37
N GLU A 723 -23.19 1.82 2.88
CA GLU A 723 -22.58 0.49 2.93
C GLU A 723 -21.50 0.30 1.87
N ILE A 724 -20.37 -0.27 2.28
CA ILE A 724 -19.27 -0.62 1.37
C ILE A 724 -19.71 -1.69 0.37
N LYS A 725 -20.62 -2.59 0.76
CA LYS A 725 -21.15 -3.63 -0.13
C LYS A 725 -21.81 -3.01 -1.38
N PHE A 726 -22.53 -1.92 -1.20
CA PHE A 726 -23.11 -1.16 -2.31
C PHE A 726 -22.01 -0.52 -3.17
N ALA A 727 -21.05 0.16 -2.55
CA ALA A 727 -19.93 0.78 -3.27
C ALA A 727 -19.13 -0.22 -4.12
N VAL A 728 -18.79 -1.37 -3.54
CA VAL A 728 -18.08 -2.47 -4.24
C VAL A 728 -18.90 -3.04 -5.38
N HIS A 729 -20.24 -3.10 -5.25
CA HIS A 729 -21.10 -3.55 -6.34
C HIS A 729 -21.13 -2.54 -7.50
N VAL A 730 -21.22 -1.23 -7.21
CA VAL A 730 -21.08 -0.17 -8.23
C VAL A 730 -19.71 -0.23 -8.91
N GLU A 731 -18.63 -0.35 -8.14
CA GLU A 731 -17.28 -0.51 -8.68
C GLU A 731 -17.16 -1.76 -9.56
N SER A 732 -17.78 -2.88 -9.18
CA SER A 732 -17.73 -4.12 -9.97
C SER A 732 -18.34 -3.94 -11.36
N VAL A 733 -19.33 -3.06 -11.51
CA VAL A 733 -19.93 -2.72 -12.82
C VAL A 733 -18.98 -1.83 -13.61
N LEU A 734 -18.43 -0.77 -13.00
CA LEU A 734 -17.49 0.15 -13.66
C LEU A 734 -16.14 -0.50 -14.04
N ASN A 735 -15.68 -1.48 -13.26
CA ASN A 735 -14.41 -2.18 -13.50
C ASN A 735 -14.43 -3.06 -14.74
N ARG A 736 -15.60 -3.38 -15.30
CA ARG A 736 -15.72 -4.12 -16.57
C ARG A 736 -15.29 -3.31 -17.78
N VAL A 737 -15.28 -1.98 -17.66
CA VAL A 737 -14.76 -1.08 -18.69
C VAL A 737 -13.23 -1.20 -18.71
N PRO A 738 -12.60 -1.69 -19.79
CA PRO A 738 -11.16 -1.99 -19.78
C PRO A 738 -10.29 -0.72 -19.79
N GLN A 739 -10.69 0.30 -20.55
CA GLN A 739 -9.93 1.54 -20.71
C GLN A 739 -10.20 2.51 -19.54
N PRO A 740 -9.15 3.01 -18.85
CA PRO A 740 -9.32 3.87 -17.68
C PRO A 740 -9.88 5.26 -18.01
N GLU A 741 -9.48 5.87 -19.13
CA GLU A 741 -9.95 7.20 -19.54
C GLU A 741 -11.45 7.19 -19.84
N TYR A 742 -11.91 6.17 -20.57
CA TYR A 742 -13.33 5.96 -20.87
C TYR A 742 -14.14 5.65 -19.61
N ARG A 743 -13.60 4.83 -18.69
CA ARG A 743 -14.21 4.61 -17.37
C ARG A 743 -14.43 5.93 -16.64
N GLN A 744 -13.48 6.86 -16.71
CA GLN A 744 -13.62 8.16 -16.04
C GLN A 744 -14.68 9.05 -16.70
N LEU A 745 -14.82 9.03 -18.04
CA LEU A 745 -15.94 9.71 -18.71
C LEU A 745 -17.30 9.14 -18.29
N LEU A 746 -17.41 7.83 -18.08
CA LEU A 746 -18.64 7.21 -17.55
C LEU A 746 -18.93 7.66 -16.11
N VAL A 747 -17.91 7.81 -15.27
CA VAL A 747 -18.04 8.39 -13.92
C VAL A 747 -18.51 9.84 -14.00
N GLU A 748 -17.95 10.66 -14.88
CA GLU A 748 -18.39 12.03 -15.15
C GLU A 748 -19.85 12.08 -15.63
N ALA A 749 -20.25 11.19 -16.54
CA ALA A 749 -21.63 11.08 -17.02
C ALA A 749 -22.61 10.71 -15.88
N ILE A 750 -22.25 9.74 -15.04
CA ILE A 750 -23.03 9.37 -13.85
C ILE A 750 -23.15 10.57 -12.91
N LEU A 751 -22.08 11.35 -12.70
CA LEU A 751 -22.13 12.56 -11.89
C LEU A 751 -23.08 13.62 -12.47
N VAL A 752 -23.12 13.81 -13.78
CA VAL A 752 -24.10 14.70 -14.42
C VAL A 752 -25.52 14.20 -14.19
N LEU A 753 -25.77 12.88 -14.28
CA LEU A 753 -27.08 12.28 -13.97
C LEU A 753 -27.53 12.55 -12.52
N THR A 754 -26.61 12.79 -11.59
CA THR A 754 -26.97 13.15 -10.21
C THR A 754 -27.70 14.49 -10.13
N LEU A 755 -27.45 15.41 -11.07
CA LEU A 755 -28.16 16.68 -11.13
C LEU A 755 -29.65 16.47 -11.43
N LEU A 756 -29.99 15.49 -12.27
CA LEU A 756 -31.39 15.09 -12.50
C LEU A 756 -32.01 14.43 -11.27
N ALA A 757 -31.23 13.67 -10.52
CA ALA A 757 -31.71 13.07 -9.27
C ALA A 757 -31.99 14.13 -8.19
N GLU A 758 -31.46 15.35 -8.30
CA GLU A 758 -31.81 16.48 -7.42
C GLU A 758 -33.11 17.19 -7.83
N VAL A 759 -33.63 16.96 -9.04
CA VAL A 759 -34.92 17.52 -9.48
C VAL A 759 -36.07 16.69 -8.91
N ASP A 760 -37.14 17.35 -8.48
CA ASP A 760 -38.37 16.73 -7.95
C ASP A 760 -39.20 16.03 -9.03
N VAL A 761 -38.64 14.97 -9.61
CA VAL A 761 -39.32 14.04 -10.50
C VAL A 761 -39.56 12.73 -9.75
N HIS A 762 -40.80 12.22 -9.79
CA HIS A 762 -41.21 11.01 -9.07
C HIS A 762 -40.55 9.72 -9.61
N SER A 763 -40.29 9.65 -10.92
CA SER A 763 -39.55 8.55 -11.55
C SER A 763 -39.07 8.95 -12.95
N ILE A 764 -37.86 8.52 -13.31
CA ILE A 764 -37.28 8.59 -14.66
C ILE A 764 -37.72 7.36 -15.50
N GLY A 765 -38.32 6.35 -14.88
CA GLY A 765 -39.11 5.33 -15.57
C GLY A 765 -38.35 4.26 -16.37
N GLY A 766 -37.05 4.42 -16.67
CA GLY A 766 -36.29 3.51 -17.55
C GLY A 766 -34.96 2.99 -17.01
N LEU A 767 -34.35 2.05 -17.75
CA LEU A 767 -32.95 1.66 -17.62
C LEU A 767 -32.09 2.73 -18.31
N ILE A 768 -31.24 3.43 -17.57
CA ILE A 768 -30.41 4.50 -18.12
C ILE A 768 -29.09 3.91 -18.62
N ALA A 769 -28.86 3.93 -19.93
CA ALA A 769 -27.60 3.46 -20.53
C ALA A 769 -26.55 4.59 -20.54
N VAL A 770 -25.60 4.52 -19.61
CA VAL A 770 -24.56 5.54 -19.41
C VAL A 770 -23.61 5.60 -20.61
N ASP A 771 -23.28 4.46 -21.20
CA ASP A 771 -22.45 4.35 -22.41
C ASP A 771 -23.06 5.11 -23.61
N LYS A 772 -24.39 5.05 -23.78
CA LYS A 772 -25.09 5.80 -24.84
C LYS A 772 -24.99 7.31 -24.63
N ILE A 773 -25.12 7.77 -23.39
CA ILE A 773 -24.99 9.20 -23.04
C ILE A 773 -23.61 9.72 -23.41
N VAL A 774 -22.54 8.97 -23.09
CA VAL A 774 -21.17 9.37 -23.42
C VAL A 774 -20.96 9.40 -24.95
N ARG A 775 -21.52 8.45 -25.70
CA ARG A 775 -21.47 8.47 -27.17
C ARG A 775 -22.18 9.68 -27.77
N ILE A 776 -23.40 10.00 -27.31
CA ILE A 776 -24.14 11.19 -27.74
C ILE A 776 -23.33 12.46 -27.45
N ALA A 777 -22.72 12.55 -26.25
CA ALA A 777 -21.87 13.67 -25.90
C ALA A 777 -20.65 13.79 -26.84
N SER A 778 -20.04 12.66 -27.22
CA SER A 778 -18.94 12.64 -28.18
C SER A 778 -19.36 13.04 -29.58
N ASP A 779 -20.55 12.65 -30.04
CA ASP A 779 -21.07 13.05 -31.35
C ASP A 779 -21.36 14.56 -31.39
N LEU A 780 -22.01 15.09 -30.34
CA LEU A 780 -22.24 16.54 -30.18
C LEU A 780 -20.93 17.33 -30.16
N PHE A 781 -19.90 16.82 -29.47
CA PHE A 781 -18.57 17.43 -29.45
C PHE A 781 -17.94 17.40 -30.84
N TYR A 782 -17.97 16.25 -31.51
CA TYR A 782 -17.39 16.06 -32.83
C TYR A 782 -18.01 17.02 -33.86
N GLU A 783 -19.34 17.12 -33.90
CA GLU A 783 -20.05 18.03 -34.81
C GLU A 783 -19.71 19.49 -34.56
N GLU A 784 -19.67 19.92 -33.29
CA GLU A 784 -19.36 21.30 -32.94
C GLU A 784 -17.90 21.66 -33.27
N GLN A 785 -16.94 20.77 -32.99
CA GLN A 785 -15.54 21.01 -33.37
C GLN A 785 -15.34 21.03 -34.88
N LYS A 786 -16.07 20.20 -35.62
CA LYS A 786 -16.03 20.20 -37.09
C LYS A 786 -16.57 21.52 -37.67
N ILE A 787 -17.64 22.06 -37.11
CA ILE A 787 -18.19 23.38 -37.48
C ILE A 787 -17.18 24.50 -37.19
N LEU A 788 -16.41 24.38 -36.10
CA LEU A 788 -15.37 25.33 -35.72
C LEU A 788 -14.08 25.21 -36.55
N GLY A 789 -14.02 24.27 -37.50
CA GLY A 789 -12.90 24.13 -38.43
C GLY A 789 -11.75 23.26 -37.91
N ALA A 790 -11.98 22.36 -36.95
CA ALA A 790 -10.98 21.38 -36.53
C ALA A 790 -10.65 20.39 -37.66
N GLU A 791 -9.37 20.08 -37.84
CA GLU A 791 -8.91 19.11 -38.84
C GLU A 791 -9.36 17.68 -38.50
N ASP A 792 -9.62 16.84 -39.51
CA ASP A 792 -10.08 15.47 -39.30
C ASP A 792 -9.09 14.62 -38.47
N ASN A 793 -7.78 14.90 -38.56
CA ASN A 793 -6.74 14.26 -37.76
C ASN A 793 -6.86 14.57 -36.25
N MET A 794 -7.42 15.73 -35.88
CA MET A 794 -7.66 16.10 -34.47
C MET A 794 -8.93 15.45 -33.91
N LEU A 795 -9.84 15.01 -34.80
CA LEU A 795 -11.12 14.44 -34.46
C LEU A 795 -11.17 12.92 -34.66
N GLU A 796 -10.01 12.27 -34.62
CA GLU A 796 -9.91 10.81 -34.65
C GLU A 796 -10.78 10.19 -33.55
N ARG A 797 -11.51 9.13 -33.90
CA ARG A 797 -12.31 8.37 -32.95
C ARG A 797 -11.51 7.14 -32.51
N ASP A 798 -11.50 6.89 -31.21
CA ASP A 798 -10.93 5.65 -30.68
C ASP A 798 -11.71 4.46 -31.25
N PRO A 799 -11.05 3.52 -31.97
CA PRO A 799 -11.72 2.39 -32.59
C PRO A 799 -12.41 1.46 -31.58
N ALA A 800 -11.97 1.44 -30.32
CA ALA A 800 -12.56 0.57 -29.30
C ALA A 800 -13.82 1.15 -28.67
N THR A 801 -13.89 2.47 -28.48
CA THR A 801 -14.99 3.14 -27.76
C THR A 801 -15.89 4.00 -28.64
N GLY A 802 -15.41 4.37 -29.83
CA GLY A 802 -16.08 5.30 -30.75
C GLY A 802 -16.03 6.76 -30.30
N ILE A 803 -15.32 7.07 -29.22
CA ILE A 803 -15.22 8.41 -28.64
C ILE A 803 -14.11 9.21 -29.32
N CYS A 804 -14.35 10.49 -29.57
CA CYS A 804 -13.36 11.42 -30.11
C CYS A 804 -12.16 11.54 -29.16
N THR A 805 -10.94 11.32 -29.66
CA THR A 805 -9.71 11.34 -28.83
C THR A 805 -9.51 12.68 -28.13
N LEU A 806 -9.80 13.79 -28.82
CA LEU A 806 -9.75 15.14 -28.26
C LEU A 806 -10.71 15.36 -27.08
N LEU A 807 -11.85 14.65 -27.03
CA LEU A 807 -12.78 14.73 -25.90
C LEU A 807 -12.12 14.21 -24.61
N TYR A 808 -11.30 13.15 -24.70
CA TYR A 808 -10.56 12.64 -23.55
C TYR A 808 -9.58 13.64 -22.96
N ASP A 809 -9.12 14.62 -23.75
CA ASP A 809 -8.21 15.68 -23.29
C ASP A 809 -8.89 17.03 -23.05
N SER A 810 -10.21 17.12 -23.25
CA SER A 810 -10.97 18.33 -22.96
C SER A 810 -11.19 18.50 -21.45
N ALA A 811 -11.12 19.75 -20.96
CA ALA A 811 -11.32 20.06 -19.55
C ALA A 811 -12.74 19.70 -19.08
N PRO A 812 -12.96 19.32 -17.81
CA PRO A 812 -14.31 19.03 -17.32
C PRO A 812 -15.26 20.23 -17.44
N SER A 813 -14.78 21.43 -17.18
CA SER A 813 -15.56 22.68 -17.18
C SER A 813 -15.20 23.59 -18.34
N GLY A 814 -16.14 24.44 -18.75
CA GLY A 814 -15.97 25.43 -19.80
C GLY A 814 -16.90 25.20 -20.99
N ARG A 815 -16.93 26.15 -21.93
CA ARG A 815 -17.83 26.10 -23.10
C ARG A 815 -17.66 24.80 -23.89
N TYR A 816 -16.43 24.38 -24.11
CA TYR A 816 -16.07 23.15 -24.83
C TYR A 816 -15.64 22.02 -23.89
N GLY A 817 -16.04 22.07 -22.61
CA GLY A 817 -15.66 21.08 -21.62
C GLY A 817 -16.57 19.84 -21.60
N THR A 818 -16.07 18.69 -21.13
CA THR A 818 -16.82 17.42 -21.15
C THR A 818 -18.16 17.50 -20.43
N MET A 819 -18.24 18.18 -19.27
CA MET A 819 -19.48 18.27 -18.50
C MET A 819 -20.59 19.00 -19.27
N THR A 820 -20.25 19.95 -20.15
CA THR A 820 -21.22 20.68 -20.98
C THR A 820 -21.87 19.74 -21.99
N TYR A 821 -21.06 18.95 -22.69
CA TYR A 821 -21.56 17.97 -23.67
C TYR A 821 -22.30 16.81 -23.00
N LEU A 822 -21.79 16.32 -21.87
CA LEU A 822 -22.46 15.30 -21.07
C LEU A 822 -23.82 15.81 -20.56
N SER A 823 -23.92 17.07 -20.14
CA SER A 823 -25.19 17.67 -19.71
C SER A 823 -26.19 17.77 -20.85
N ARG A 824 -25.75 18.23 -22.03
CA ARG A 824 -26.60 18.25 -23.24
C ARG A 824 -27.07 16.85 -23.60
N ALA A 825 -26.16 15.88 -23.61
CA ALA A 825 -26.46 14.49 -23.93
C ALA A 825 -27.44 13.86 -22.92
N VAL A 826 -27.28 14.14 -21.63
CA VAL A 826 -28.21 13.68 -20.59
C VAL A 826 -29.61 14.25 -20.81
N VAL A 827 -29.74 15.54 -21.13
CA VAL A 827 -31.04 16.17 -21.42
C VAL A 827 -31.68 15.54 -22.66
N THR A 828 -30.94 15.41 -23.76
CA THR A 828 -31.44 14.78 -24.99
C THR A 828 -31.87 13.34 -24.73
N TYR A 829 -31.08 12.58 -23.96
CA TYR A 829 -31.37 11.18 -23.66
C TYR A 829 -32.59 11.00 -22.75
N VAL A 830 -32.77 11.88 -21.75
CA VAL A 830 -33.87 11.77 -20.78
C VAL A 830 -35.20 12.31 -21.32
N GLN A 831 -35.18 13.21 -22.31
CA GLN A 831 -36.39 13.63 -23.03
C GLN A 831 -37.16 12.43 -23.60
N ASP A 832 -36.47 11.36 -24.00
CA ASP A 832 -37.10 10.14 -24.53
C ASP A 832 -37.84 9.30 -23.46
N PHE A 833 -37.56 9.52 -22.17
CA PHE A 833 -38.13 8.76 -21.04
C PHE A 833 -39.19 9.52 -20.25
N LEU A 834 -39.27 10.84 -20.42
CA LEU A 834 -40.31 11.62 -19.77
C LEU A 834 -41.66 11.32 -20.45
N PRO A 835 -42.74 11.11 -19.69
CA PRO A 835 -44.05 10.85 -20.29
C PRO A 835 -44.41 12.02 -21.20
N SER A 836 -44.71 11.74 -22.46
CA SER A 836 -45.26 12.69 -23.44
C SER A 836 -46.67 13.18 -23.09
N SER A 837 -47.11 12.96 -21.84
CA SER A 837 -48.43 13.28 -21.30
C SER A 837 -48.27 14.04 -19.99
N GLY A 838 -48.14 15.36 -20.09
CA GLY A 838 -47.97 16.22 -18.91
C GLY A 838 -47.90 17.71 -19.24
N CYS A 839 -48.97 18.25 -19.83
CA CYS A 839 -49.28 19.67 -20.02
C CYS A 839 -48.34 20.52 -20.91
N THR A 840 -48.86 20.81 -22.10
CA THR A 840 -48.93 22.18 -22.64
C THR A 840 -49.53 23.14 -21.59
N MET A 841 -48.70 23.65 -20.70
CA MET A 841 -48.93 24.89 -19.93
C MET A 841 -47.57 25.46 -19.56
N GLN A 842 -46.87 25.99 -20.58
CA GLN A 842 -45.91 27.07 -20.44
C GLN A 842 -45.79 27.79 -21.78
#